data_AF-A0A0N1HRR5-F1
#
_entry.id   AF-A0A0N1HRR5-F1
#
_cell.length_a   1.000
_cell.length_b   1.000
_cell.length_c   1.000
_cell.angle_alpha   90.00
_cell.angle_beta   90.00
_cell.angle_gamma   90.00
#
_symmetry.space_group_name_H-M   'P 1'
#
loop_
_entity.id
_entity.type
_entity.pdbx_description
1 polymer ?
#
loop_
_entity_poly.entity_id
_entity_poly.type
_entity_poly.pdbx_seq_one_letter_code
_entity_poly.pdbx_strand_id
1 'polypeptide(L)'
;MDFRGRAYPIPPYLNQMGADHCRGLLRFANGRPLGKRGLWWLKIQLSNVYGFDKASLSDRAKFPMDHLEEIRDSVEHPFDGKRWWLTAEDPWQCLAACHELVEALKAPNPEEFISHLPVHQDGSCNGLQHYAALGGDVEGARQVNLEPGDKPADVYSGVCDLVSAEVAADAAKGHEIAALLNGRLKRKIVKQTVMTNVYGVTFMGATAQVRKQIDALLPDIGEKRLSGRASLYIAEKIFRALGQLFNGAQTIQYWLGDCANRISSSVSPAQMDKITEASSTPGGGETTHAGRRKPSAPSKVKSRTTQLKGSEFRSSVIWTTPLKLPVVQPYRQAKGASIQTNLQAITLYEPTVADAVDKRKQLQAFPPNFIHSLDASHMLLSALKLDELGLSFAAVHDSFWTHAADVDVMNRLLREAFIRMHSEDIIGRLAAEFNKRYENHVYMAEISKTSPVAKAISEYRKNSGRRSVTQQKNYELLREIEKRRLMASEDPTERKKGAEMVTAATIFKDFRGDRHIISKDSLGQTAMAAVPKGVTEGAAEAALEQHATETMAASNQAPNGPTPADQEVDDDLTEMPTGTTSLDGSESAPSPGSKQRQKKKSAHSNNQTWAWLPLTFRPVPEKGTFDVRRLRDSQYFFS
;
A
#
# COMPACT_ATOMS: atom_id res chain seq x y z
N MET A 1 -11.21 7.68 -12.63
CA MET A 1 -10.51 6.56 -11.98
C MET A 1 -9.06 6.95 -11.77
N ASP A 2 -8.42 6.47 -10.70
CA ASP A 2 -6.96 6.54 -10.58
C ASP A 2 -6.27 5.46 -11.43
N PHE A 3 -4.93 5.40 -11.40
CA PHE A 3 -4.17 4.42 -12.18
C PHE A 3 -4.39 2.96 -11.73
N ARG A 4 -4.96 2.74 -10.54
CA ARG A 4 -5.24 1.41 -9.94
C ARG A 4 -6.63 0.91 -10.29
N GLY A 5 -7.50 1.81 -10.77
CA GLY A 5 -8.89 1.53 -11.14
C GLY A 5 -9.92 2.02 -10.11
N ARG A 6 -9.51 2.61 -8.98
CA ARG A 6 -10.46 3.16 -8.00
C ARG A 6 -11.22 4.33 -8.61
N ALA A 7 -12.55 4.33 -8.45
CA ALA A 7 -13.41 5.41 -8.94
C ALA A 7 -13.40 6.59 -7.96
N TYR A 8 -13.42 7.80 -8.52
CA TYR A 8 -13.49 9.06 -7.78
C TYR A 8 -14.47 9.99 -8.49
N PRO A 9 -15.31 10.74 -7.76
CA PRO A 9 -16.13 11.81 -8.33
C PRO A 9 -15.28 12.83 -9.10
N ILE A 10 -15.81 13.35 -10.20
CA ILE A 10 -15.18 14.46 -10.94
C ILE A 10 -15.30 15.78 -10.15
N PRO A 11 -16.45 16.13 -9.54
CA PRO A 11 -16.56 17.32 -8.71
C PRO A 11 -15.80 17.13 -7.37
N PRO A 12 -14.76 17.95 -7.09
CA PRO A 12 -13.88 17.69 -5.96
C PRO A 12 -14.40 18.21 -4.61
N TYR A 13 -15.30 19.20 -4.61
CA TYR A 13 -15.67 19.93 -3.39
C TYR A 13 -16.82 19.28 -2.60
N LEU A 14 -17.94 18.99 -3.27
CA LEU A 14 -19.10 18.36 -2.66
C LEU A 14 -19.40 17.05 -3.37
N ASN A 15 -19.12 15.94 -2.70
CA ASN A 15 -19.38 14.59 -3.18
C ASN A 15 -19.46 13.61 -1.99
N GLN A 16 -19.91 12.39 -2.26
CA GLN A 16 -20.12 11.35 -1.25
C GLN A 16 -18.82 10.80 -0.62
N MET A 17 -17.64 11.11 -1.19
CA MET A 17 -16.35 10.72 -0.61
C MET A 17 -15.83 11.76 0.40
N GLY A 18 -16.54 12.87 0.58
CA GLY A 18 -16.21 13.88 1.58
C GLY A 18 -16.40 13.39 3.03
N ALA A 19 -16.21 14.32 3.97
CA ALA A 19 -16.40 14.09 5.39
C ALA A 19 -17.89 13.85 5.74
N ASP A 20 -18.16 13.45 6.99
CA ASP A 20 -19.50 13.11 7.50
C ASP A 20 -20.57 14.13 7.10
N HIS A 21 -20.32 15.43 7.30
CA HIS A 21 -21.27 16.49 6.91
C HIS A 21 -21.59 16.50 5.40
N CYS A 22 -20.63 16.19 4.51
CA CYS A 22 -20.91 16.08 3.08
C CYS A 22 -21.82 14.88 2.79
N ARG A 23 -21.61 13.75 3.48
CA ARG A 23 -22.39 12.52 3.30
C ARG A 23 -23.80 12.69 3.85
N GLY A 24 -23.96 13.26 5.04
CA GLY A 24 -25.26 13.55 5.66
C GLY A 24 -26.13 14.53 4.86
N LEU A 25 -25.53 15.38 4.03
CA LEU A 25 -26.24 16.29 3.13
C LEU A 25 -26.76 15.62 1.84
N LEU A 26 -26.19 14.48 1.42
CA LEU A 26 -26.48 13.85 0.12
C LEU A 26 -27.45 12.68 0.27
N ARG A 27 -28.49 12.65 -0.58
CA ARG A 27 -29.48 11.57 -0.68
C ARG A 27 -29.66 11.14 -2.13
N PHE A 28 -30.20 9.94 -2.36
CA PHE A 28 -30.57 9.54 -3.72
C PHE A 28 -31.75 10.40 -4.21
N ALA A 29 -31.64 10.94 -5.43
CA ALA A 29 -32.72 11.74 -6.01
C ALA A 29 -33.99 10.91 -6.24
N ASN A 30 -33.82 9.67 -6.72
CA ASN A 30 -34.91 8.71 -6.86
C ASN A 30 -35.10 7.98 -5.53
N GLY A 31 -36.32 7.95 -5.00
CA GLY A 31 -36.65 7.20 -3.78
C GLY A 31 -37.16 5.80 -4.08
N ARG A 32 -37.16 4.92 -3.08
CA ARG A 32 -37.77 3.59 -3.16
C ARG A 32 -38.61 3.28 -1.93
N PRO A 33 -39.74 2.56 -2.07
CA PRO A 33 -40.52 2.08 -0.93
C PRO A 33 -39.64 1.15 -0.08
N LEU A 34 -39.65 1.35 1.24
CA LEU A 34 -38.82 0.59 2.17
C LEU A 34 -39.11 -0.92 2.12
N GLY A 35 -40.39 -1.28 2.12
CA GLY A 35 -40.84 -2.64 2.43
C GLY A 35 -40.42 -3.08 3.84
N LYS A 36 -40.82 -4.30 4.23
CA LYS A 36 -40.45 -4.89 5.51
C LYS A 36 -38.94 -4.95 5.76
N ARG A 37 -38.16 -5.30 4.73
CA ARG A 37 -36.70 -5.45 4.83
C ARG A 37 -35.97 -4.10 4.80
N GLY A 38 -36.43 -3.13 4.01
CA GLY A 38 -35.80 -1.81 4.00
C GLY A 38 -35.99 -1.07 5.31
N LEU A 39 -37.16 -1.18 5.97
CA LEU A 39 -37.32 -0.59 7.31
C LEU A 39 -36.37 -1.21 8.34
N TRP A 40 -36.09 -2.51 8.21
CA TRP A 40 -35.12 -3.20 9.07
C TRP A 40 -33.68 -2.71 8.80
N TRP A 41 -33.30 -2.57 7.52
CA TRP A 41 -31.99 -2.04 7.13
C TRP A 41 -31.80 -0.56 7.49
N LEU A 42 -32.86 0.25 7.45
CA LEU A 42 -32.81 1.65 7.88
C LEU A 42 -32.46 1.76 9.38
N LYS A 43 -33.00 0.87 10.22
CA LYS A 43 -32.66 0.80 11.65
C LYS A 43 -31.21 0.38 11.87
N ILE A 44 -30.73 -0.58 11.08
CA ILE A 44 -29.33 -1.01 11.14
C ILE A 44 -28.41 0.13 10.70
N GLN A 45 -28.75 0.85 9.62
CA GLN A 45 -28.00 2.01 9.16
C GLN A 45 -27.83 3.04 10.27
N LEU A 46 -28.92 3.40 10.97
CA LEU A 46 -28.87 4.34 12.11
C LEU A 46 -27.92 3.85 13.19
N SER A 47 -27.95 2.56 13.51
CA SER A 47 -27.06 1.95 14.51
C SER A 47 -25.60 1.94 14.07
N ASN A 48 -25.35 1.66 12.79
CA ASN A 48 -24.00 1.66 12.22
C ASN A 48 -23.39 3.06 12.31
N VAL A 49 -24.09 4.11 11.83
CA VAL A 49 -23.59 5.51 11.88
C VAL A 49 -23.56 6.09 13.30
N TYR A 50 -24.30 5.49 14.25
CA TYR A 50 -24.16 5.83 15.67
C TYR A 50 -22.86 5.26 16.28
N GLY A 51 -22.28 4.21 15.70
CA GLY A 51 -21.12 3.48 16.25
C GLY A 51 -21.47 2.15 16.92
N PHE A 52 -22.72 1.68 16.84
CA PHE A 52 -23.16 0.38 17.36
C PHE A 52 -23.05 -0.73 16.29
N ASP A 53 -21.90 -0.82 15.61
CA ASP A 53 -21.68 -1.66 14.42
C ASP A 53 -21.04 -3.04 14.74
N LYS A 54 -20.78 -3.36 16.01
CA LYS A 54 -20.17 -4.65 16.42
C LYS A 54 -21.17 -5.67 16.94
N ALA A 55 -22.43 -5.28 17.12
CA ALA A 55 -23.49 -6.19 17.55
C ALA A 55 -24.03 -7.04 16.38
N SER A 56 -24.86 -8.04 16.71
CA SER A 56 -25.57 -8.80 15.67
C SER A 56 -26.53 -7.89 14.90
N LEU A 57 -26.87 -8.23 13.65
CA LEU A 57 -27.80 -7.40 12.87
C LEU A 57 -29.17 -7.24 13.55
N SER A 58 -29.60 -8.26 14.31
CA SER A 58 -30.83 -8.21 15.11
C SER A 58 -30.74 -7.21 16.26
N ASP A 59 -29.62 -7.20 16.99
CA ASP A 59 -29.39 -6.24 18.08
C ASP A 59 -29.28 -4.81 17.53
N ARG A 60 -28.59 -4.62 16.39
CA ARG A 60 -28.53 -3.34 15.69
C ARG A 60 -29.92 -2.88 15.26
N ALA A 61 -30.75 -3.74 14.69
CA ALA A 61 -32.11 -3.34 14.33
C ALA A 61 -32.99 -2.96 15.54
N LYS A 62 -32.67 -3.47 16.74
CA LYS A 62 -33.38 -3.14 17.98
C LYS A 62 -32.92 -1.82 18.58
N PHE A 63 -31.63 -1.49 18.51
CA PHE A 63 -31.04 -0.31 19.13
C PHE A 63 -31.82 1.01 18.88
N PRO A 64 -32.21 1.38 17.66
CA PRO A 64 -32.97 2.61 17.43
C PRO A 64 -34.37 2.56 18.02
N MET A 65 -34.95 1.37 18.19
CA MET A 65 -36.27 1.24 18.83
C MET A 65 -36.18 1.42 20.34
N ASP A 66 -35.06 1.03 20.95
CA ASP A 66 -34.78 1.24 22.38
C ASP A 66 -34.45 2.72 22.69
N HIS A 67 -34.01 3.50 21.68
CA HIS A 67 -33.68 4.93 21.76
C HIS A 67 -34.66 5.84 20.99
N LEU A 68 -35.91 5.40 20.83
CA LEU A 68 -36.87 6.09 19.97
C LEU A 68 -37.23 7.51 20.47
N GLU A 69 -37.19 7.74 21.79
CA GLU A 69 -37.45 9.07 22.37
C GLU A 69 -36.33 10.06 22.03
N GLU A 70 -35.08 9.64 22.14
CA GLU A 70 -33.89 10.44 21.80
C GLU A 70 -33.81 10.72 20.29
N ILE A 71 -34.22 9.76 19.47
CA ILE A 71 -34.31 9.92 18.01
C ILE A 71 -35.39 10.95 17.65
N ARG A 72 -36.58 10.89 18.27
CA ARG A 72 -37.64 11.88 18.05
C ARG A 72 -37.23 13.27 18.51
N ASP A 73 -36.60 13.38 19.69
CA ASP A 73 -36.06 14.64 20.21
C ASP A 73 -35.01 15.24 19.26
N SER A 74 -34.10 14.41 18.72
CA SER A 74 -33.07 14.84 17.78
C SER A 74 -33.65 15.39 16.47
N VAL A 75 -34.83 14.92 16.04
CA VAL A 75 -35.51 15.40 14.82
C VAL A 75 -36.35 16.65 15.09
N GLU A 76 -37.04 16.72 16.22
CA GLU A 76 -37.97 17.82 16.53
C GLU A 76 -37.24 19.04 17.11
N HIS A 77 -36.16 18.81 17.86
CA HIS A 77 -35.38 19.84 18.55
C HIS A 77 -33.87 19.63 18.32
N PRO A 78 -33.39 19.66 17.06
CA PRO A 78 -32.01 19.29 16.71
C PRO A 78 -30.93 20.14 17.38
N PHE A 79 -31.23 21.40 17.73
CA PHE A 79 -30.31 22.34 18.37
C PHE A 79 -30.58 22.57 19.86
N ASP A 80 -31.87 22.63 20.26
CA ASP A 80 -32.29 22.99 21.61
C ASP A 80 -32.67 21.80 22.50
N GLY A 81 -32.72 20.58 21.93
CA GLY A 81 -33.03 19.34 22.63
C GLY A 81 -31.83 18.70 23.34
N LYS A 82 -31.91 17.38 23.56
CA LYS A 82 -30.83 16.58 24.17
C LYS A 82 -29.61 16.42 23.27
N ARG A 83 -29.77 16.67 21.96
CA ARG A 83 -28.71 16.58 20.94
C ARG A 83 -28.00 15.22 20.95
N TRP A 84 -28.77 14.14 21.15
CA TRP A 84 -28.25 12.78 21.22
C TRP A 84 -27.46 12.39 19.96
N TRP A 85 -27.88 12.86 18.79
CA TRP A 85 -27.18 12.64 17.53
C TRP A 85 -25.73 13.15 17.51
N LEU A 86 -25.34 14.15 18.32
CA LEU A 86 -23.95 14.62 18.45
C LEU A 86 -23.03 13.62 19.16
N THR A 87 -23.60 12.62 19.83
CA THR A 87 -22.83 11.57 20.53
C THR A 87 -22.47 10.38 19.63
N ALA A 88 -22.98 10.37 18.40
CA ALA A 88 -22.69 9.36 17.38
C ALA A 88 -21.26 9.47 16.85
N GLU A 89 -20.73 8.36 16.31
CA GLU A 89 -19.46 8.37 15.57
C GLU A 89 -19.55 9.22 14.28
N ASP A 90 -20.68 9.17 13.57
CA ASP A 90 -20.97 9.98 12.38
C ASP A 90 -22.23 10.86 12.62
N PRO A 91 -22.10 12.02 13.30
CA PRO A 91 -23.23 12.81 13.76
C PRO A 91 -24.22 13.24 12.65
N TRP A 92 -23.73 13.75 11.52
CA TRP A 92 -24.60 14.29 10.48
C TRP A 92 -25.33 13.18 9.71
N GLN A 93 -24.66 12.06 9.44
CA GLN A 93 -25.31 10.87 8.88
C GLN A 93 -26.31 10.26 9.88
N CYS A 94 -26.00 10.27 11.18
CA CYS A 94 -26.92 9.82 12.23
C CYS A 94 -28.19 10.68 12.28
N LEU A 95 -28.04 12.01 12.24
CA LEU A 95 -29.18 12.92 12.22
C LEU A 95 -30.05 12.70 10.97
N ALA A 96 -29.43 12.55 9.79
CA ALA A 96 -30.15 12.24 8.56
C ALA A 96 -30.94 10.91 8.66
N ALA A 97 -30.35 9.87 9.25
CA ALA A 97 -31.02 8.60 9.52
C ALA A 97 -32.16 8.72 10.55
N CYS A 98 -32.00 9.57 11.57
CA CYS A 98 -33.06 9.88 12.53
C CYS A 98 -34.28 10.50 11.83
N HIS A 99 -34.04 11.51 10.96
CA HIS A 99 -35.11 12.14 10.17
C HIS A 99 -35.85 11.10 9.32
N GLU A 100 -35.12 10.29 8.55
CA GLU A 100 -35.73 9.26 7.68
C GLU A 100 -36.57 8.26 8.47
N LEU A 101 -36.08 7.78 9.62
CA LEU A 101 -36.78 6.80 10.44
C LEU A 101 -38.04 7.39 11.09
N VAL A 102 -37.97 8.63 11.61
CA VAL A 102 -39.12 9.30 12.22
C VAL A 102 -40.20 9.58 11.17
N GLU A 103 -39.83 10.01 9.97
CA GLU A 103 -40.78 10.20 8.86
C GLU A 103 -41.43 8.88 8.44
N ALA A 104 -40.65 7.80 8.31
CA ALA A 104 -41.18 6.48 8.01
C ALA A 104 -42.16 5.97 9.07
N LEU A 105 -41.86 6.18 10.36
CA LEU A 105 -42.74 5.76 11.48
C LEU A 105 -43.99 6.64 11.65
N LYS A 106 -43.98 7.87 11.13
CA LYS A 106 -45.16 8.76 11.10
C LYS A 106 -46.11 8.41 9.96
N ALA A 107 -45.65 7.72 8.91
CA ALA A 107 -46.49 7.29 7.80
C ALA A 107 -47.54 6.24 8.25
N PRO A 108 -48.73 6.19 7.59
CA PRO A 108 -49.76 5.19 7.93
C PRO A 108 -49.28 3.74 7.82
N ASN A 109 -48.44 3.47 6.81
CA ASN A 109 -47.71 2.22 6.66
C ASN A 109 -46.22 2.51 6.44
N PRO A 110 -45.35 2.26 7.44
CA PRO A 110 -43.91 2.48 7.33
C PRO A 110 -43.25 1.69 6.19
N GLU A 111 -43.82 0.56 5.76
CA GLU A 111 -43.27 -0.24 4.66
C GLU A 111 -43.49 0.40 3.28
N GLU A 112 -44.47 1.29 3.14
CA GLU A 112 -44.77 2.00 1.89
C GLU A 112 -44.05 3.35 1.80
N PHE A 113 -43.37 3.78 2.87
CA PHE A 113 -42.62 5.02 2.89
C PHE A 113 -41.51 5.01 1.84
N ILE A 114 -41.46 6.07 1.03
CA ILE A 114 -40.46 6.25 -0.03
C ILE A 114 -39.19 6.84 0.59
N SER A 115 -38.19 5.98 0.80
CA SER A 115 -36.89 6.36 1.37
C SER A 115 -35.92 6.81 0.28
N HIS A 116 -35.16 7.86 0.57
CA HIS A 116 -34.10 8.39 -0.27
C HIS A 116 -32.71 8.25 0.36
N LEU A 117 -32.65 7.94 1.66
CA LEU A 117 -31.40 7.75 2.37
C LEU A 117 -30.63 6.53 1.84
N PRO A 118 -29.35 6.66 1.48
CA PRO A 118 -28.49 5.52 1.20
C PRO A 118 -28.22 4.71 2.48
N VAL A 119 -28.18 3.40 2.35
CA VAL A 119 -27.71 2.48 3.40
C VAL A 119 -26.34 1.95 3.00
N HIS A 120 -25.38 2.02 3.92
CA HIS A 120 -23.98 1.71 3.69
C HIS A 120 -23.70 0.27 4.10
N GLN A 121 -22.96 -0.47 3.29
CA GLN A 121 -22.46 -1.79 3.60
C GLN A 121 -20.95 -1.77 3.46
N ASP A 122 -20.25 -1.92 4.59
CA ASP A 122 -18.81 -1.75 4.68
C ASP A 122 -18.09 -3.10 4.73
N GLY A 123 -16.98 -3.21 4.00
CA GLY A 123 -16.10 -4.37 4.06
C GLY A 123 -15.35 -4.45 5.38
N SER A 124 -15.36 -5.62 6.03
CA SER A 124 -14.59 -5.86 7.26
C SER A 124 -13.09 -5.97 6.98
N CYS A 125 -12.42 -4.83 6.82
CA CYS A 125 -11.02 -4.70 6.37
C CYS A 125 -10.82 -5.34 4.99
N ASN A 126 -11.35 -4.69 3.95
CA ASN A 126 -11.43 -5.25 2.60
C ASN A 126 -10.08 -5.74 2.05
N GLY A 127 -8.99 -5.02 2.32
CA GLY A 127 -7.65 -5.47 1.93
C GLY A 127 -7.25 -6.84 2.51
N LEU A 128 -7.57 -7.12 3.78
CA LEU A 128 -7.34 -8.43 4.39
C LEU A 128 -8.31 -9.50 3.85
N GLN A 129 -9.55 -9.13 3.49
CA GLN A 129 -10.48 -10.04 2.81
C GLN A 129 -9.89 -10.53 1.49
N HIS A 130 -9.38 -9.62 0.66
CA HIS A 130 -8.71 -9.99 -0.60
C HIS A 130 -7.47 -10.85 -0.35
N TYR A 131 -6.65 -10.51 0.64
CA TYR A 131 -5.47 -11.30 0.98
C TYR A 131 -5.80 -12.71 1.48
N ALA A 132 -6.78 -12.87 2.37
CA ALA A 132 -7.20 -14.17 2.88
C ALA A 132 -7.77 -15.05 1.74
N ALA A 133 -8.53 -14.46 0.81
CA ALA A 133 -9.06 -15.17 -0.35
C ALA A 133 -7.98 -15.61 -1.36
N LEU A 134 -6.96 -14.76 -1.57
CA LEU A 134 -5.81 -15.08 -2.42
C LEU A 134 -4.91 -16.14 -1.76
N GLY A 135 -4.59 -15.96 -0.48
CA GLY A 135 -3.71 -16.81 0.32
C GLY A 135 -4.33 -18.14 0.72
N GLY A 136 -5.66 -18.23 0.76
CA GLY A 136 -6.37 -19.42 1.24
C GLY A 136 -6.24 -19.61 2.76
N ASP A 137 -6.10 -18.51 3.51
CA ASP A 137 -5.88 -18.51 4.96
C ASP A 137 -7.19 -18.74 5.72
N VAL A 138 -7.39 -19.92 6.32
CA VAL A 138 -8.65 -20.30 7.00
C VAL A 138 -8.92 -19.42 8.24
N GLU A 139 -7.93 -19.26 9.12
CA GLU A 139 -8.11 -18.45 10.33
C GLU A 139 -8.24 -16.96 9.97
N GLY A 140 -7.41 -16.47 9.06
CA GLY A 140 -7.53 -15.12 8.51
C GLY A 140 -8.90 -14.85 7.91
N ALA A 141 -9.44 -15.78 7.13
CA ALA A 141 -10.78 -15.70 6.53
C ALA A 141 -11.90 -15.59 7.59
N ARG A 142 -11.75 -16.26 8.74
CA ARG A 142 -12.69 -16.14 9.86
C ARG A 142 -12.66 -14.76 10.50
N GLN A 143 -11.48 -14.19 10.71
CA GLN A 143 -11.32 -12.88 11.35
C GLN A 143 -11.85 -11.72 10.50
N VAL A 144 -11.98 -11.92 9.19
CA VAL A 144 -12.43 -10.88 8.24
C VAL A 144 -13.78 -11.20 7.59
N ASN A 145 -14.58 -12.05 8.26
CA ASN A 145 -15.96 -12.38 7.89
C ASN A 145 -16.13 -13.01 6.50
N LEU A 146 -15.10 -13.69 5.98
CA LEU A 146 -15.26 -14.54 4.80
C LEU A 146 -15.92 -15.87 5.14
N GLU A 147 -15.68 -16.37 6.35
CA GLU A 147 -16.40 -17.50 6.94
C GLU A 147 -17.72 -17.04 7.56
N PRO A 148 -18.83 -17.78 7.36
CA PRO A 148 -20.08 -17.51 8.05
C PRO A 148 -19.93 -17.61 9.58
N GLY A 149 -20.54 -16.68 10.29
CA GLY A 149 -20.60 -16.66 11.75
C GLY A 149 -21.87 -15.98 12.25
N ASP A 150 -22.24 -16.22 13.51
CA ASP A 150 -23.46 -15.68 14.12
C ASP A 150 -23.32 -14.19 14.50
N LYS A 151 -22.09 -13.72 14.66
CA LYS A 151 -21.72 -12.34 14.99
C LYS A 151 -20.58 -11.88 14.08
N PRO A 152 -20.46 -10.56 13.82
CA PRO A 152 -19.34 -10.04 13.05
C PRO A 152 -18.03 -10.30 13.82
N ALA A 153 -17.08 -10.96 13.18
CA ALA A 153 -15.70 -11.00 13.65
C ALA A 153 -15.06 -9.62 13.46
N ASP A 154 -14.17 -9.26 14.37
CA ASP A 154 -13.45 -8.00 14.36
C ASP A 154 -11.96 -8.27 14.42
N VAL A 155 -11.32 -8.32 13.25
CA VAL A 155 -9.87 -8.60 13.12
C VAL A 155 -9.01 -7.72 14.03
N TYR A 156 -9.44 -6.47 14.28
CA TYR A 156 -8.72 -5.55 15.16
C TYR A 156 -8.75 -6.01 16.62
N SER A 157 -9.90 -6.46 17.13
CA SER A 157 -10.00 -7.07 18.46
C SER A 157 -9.24 -8.40 18.51
N GLY A 158 -9.36 -9.25 17.49
CA GLY A 158 -8.60 -10.51 17.42
C GLY A 158 -7.08 -10.30 17.48
N VAL A 159 -6.55 -9.32 16.74
CA VAL A 159 -5.14 -8.93 16.84
C VAL A 159 -4.82 -8.32 18.21
N CYS A 160 -5.70 -7.47 18.75
CA CYS A 160 -5.50 -6.88 20.08
C CYS A 160 -5.40 -7.96 21.17
N ASP A 161 -6.22 -9.01 21.09
CA ASP A 161 -6.24 -10.12 22.05
C ASP A 161 -4.95 -10.95 21.95
N LEU A 162 -4.50 -11.27 20.74
CA LEU A 162 -3.22 -11.96 20.51
C LEU A 162 -2.04 -11.14 21.06
N VAL A 163 -2.00 -9.84 20.76
CA VAL A 163 -0.97 -8.94 21.27
C VAL A 163 -1.03 -8.86 22.78
N SER A 164 -2.23 -8.75 23.37
CA SER A 164 -2.43 -8.68 24.83
C SER A 164 -1.97 -9.97 25.53
N ALA A 165 -2.24 -11.13 24.95
CA ALA A 165 -1.76 -12.41 25.45
C ALA A 165 -0.23 -12.51 25.41
N GLU A 166 0.42 -12.05 24.33
CA GLU A 166 1.88 -11.98 24.26
C GLU A 166 2.47 -10.98 25.27
N VAL A 167 1.83 -9.81 25.45
CA VAL A 167 2.24 -8.81 26.46
C VAL A 167 2.13 -9.39 27.87
N ALA A 168 1.04 -10.07 28.21
CA ALA A 168 0.87 -10.70 29.51
C ALA A 168 1.94 -11.79 29.76
N ALA A 169 2.25 -12.60 28.74
CA ALA A 169 3.29 -13.63 28.83
C ALA A 169 4.70 -13.05 29.03
N ASP A 170 5.02 -11.94 28.35
CA ASP A 170 6.33 -11.29 28.50
C ASP A 170 6.41 -10.47 29.80
N ALA A 171 5.31 -9.91 30.28
CA ALA A 171 5.21 -9.30 31.61
C ALA A 171 5.51 -10.32 32.72
N ALA A 172 4.95 -11.54 32.61
CA ALA A 172 5.22 -12.63 33.55
C ALA A 172 6.69 -13.08 33.56
N LYS A 173 7.42 -12.88 32.45
CA LYS A 173 8.87 -13.13 32.34
C LYS A 173 9.73 -11.95 32.83
N GLY A 174 9.12 -10.89 33.34
CA GLY A 174 9.83 -9.72 33.87
C GLY A 174 10.19 -8.65 32.83
N HIS A 175 9.56 -8.64 31.65
CA HIS A 175 9.81 -7.59 30.66
C HIS A 175 9.18 -6.25 31.07
N GLU A 176 10.00 -5.24 31.36
CA GLU A 176 9.60 -3.94 31.93
C GLU A 176 8.46 -3.25 31.16
N ILE A 177 8.60 -3.12 29.83
CA ILE A 177 7.61 -2.46 28.98
C ILE A 177 6.32 -3.28 28.91
N ALA A 178 6.42 -4.61 28.98
CA ALA A 178 5.25 -5.47 28.91
C ALA A 178 4.44 -5.37 30.21
N ALA A 179 5.12 -5.29 31.36
CA ALA A 179 4.47 -5.07 32.65
C ALA A 179 3.71 -3.72 32.70
N LEU A 180 4.24 -2.66 32.08
CA LEU A 180 3.57 -1.36 31.99
C LEU A 180 2.31 -1.37 31.11
N LEU A 181 2.28 -2.23 30.09
CA LEU A 181 1.20 -2.32 29.10
C LEU A 181 0.16 -3.40 29.43
N ASN A 182 0.50 -4.34 30.33
CA ASN A 182 -0.35 -5.48 30.68
C ASN A 182 -1.73 -5.02 31.16
N GLY A 183 -2.79 -5.54 30.54
CA GLY A 183 -4.18 -5.16 30.85
C GLY A 183 -4.62 -3.77 30.39
N ARG A 184 -3.78 -3.01 29.66
CA ARG A 184 -4.07 -1.63 29.22
C ARG A 184 -4.25 -1.48 27.71
N LEU A 185 -4.00 -2.54 26.94
CA LEU A 185 -4.15 -2.50 25.49
C LEU A 185 -5.64 -2.48 25.10
N LYS A 186 -5.97 -1.59 24.16
CA LYS A 186 -7.32 -1.42 23.63
C LYS A 186 -7.28 -1.54 22.10
N ARG A 187 -8.39 -1.98 21.52
CA ARG A 187 -8.60 -2.06 20.05
C ARG A 187 -8.14 -0.81 19.30
N LYS A 188 -8.43 0.40 19.82
CA LYS A 188 -8.07 1.68 19.20
C LYS A 188 -6.54 1.84 18.99
N ILE A 189 -5.71 1.23 19.83
CA ILE A 189 -4.23 1.27 19.72
C ILE A 189 -3.75 0.47 18.50
N VAL A 190 -4.41 -0.65 18.17
CA VAL A 190 -3.98 -1.55 17.09
C VAL A 190 -4.70 -1.31 15.76
N LYS A 191 -5.93 -0.74 15.78
CA LYS A 191 -6.82 -0.54 14.60
C LYS A 191 -6.07 0.05 13.41
N GLN A 192 -5.46 1.22 13.60
CA GLN A 192 -4.83 1.97 12.51
C GLN A 192 -3.67 1.21 11.88
N THR A 193 -2.84 0.56 12.69
CA THR A 193 -1.68 -0.19 12.20
C THR A 193 -2.09 -1.45 11.47
N VAL A 194 -3.08 -2.20 11.97
CA VAL A 194 -3.61 -3.38 11.26
C VAL A 194 -4.22 -2.99 9.91
N MET A 195 -5.00 -1.90 9.88
CA MET A 195 -5.64 -1.40 8.66
C MET A 195 -4.64 -0.92 7.61
N THR A 196 -3.60 -0.19 8.01
CA THR A 196 -2.63 0.38 7.06
C THR A 196 -1.52 -0.59 6.65
N ASN A 197 -1.33 -1.67 7.41
CA ASN A 197 -0.29 -2.66 7.15
C ASN A 197 -0.52 -3.42 5.83
N VAL A 198 -1.76 -3.83 5.54
CA VAL A 198 -2.08 -4.46 4.25
C VAL A 198 -1.83 -3.56 3.05
N TYR A 199 -1.83 -2.25 3.29
CA TYR A 199 -1.55 -1.22 2.30
C TYR A 199 -0.10 -0.73 2.33
N GLY A 200 0.80 -1.51 2.95
CA GLY A 200 2.25 -1.35 2.81
C GLY A 200 2.86 -0.32 3.76
N VAL A 201 2.24 -0.07 4.92
CA VAL A 201 2.88 0.73 5.97
C VAL A 201 4.26 0.13 6.31
N THR A 202 5.26 0.99 6.48
CA THR A 202 6.56 0.53 6.99
C THR A 202 6.44 0.23 8.49
N PHE A 203 7.30 -0.64 9.00
CA PHE A 203 7.41 -0.87 10.45
C PHE A 203 7.59 0.42 11.27
N MET A 204 8.36 1.40 10.76
CA MET A 204 8.54 2.70 11.43
C MET A 204 7.27 3.55 11.36
N GLY A 205 6.56 3.54 10.24
CA GLY A 205 5.25 4.18 10.10
C GLY A 205 4.22 3.59 11.05
N ALA A 206 4.17 2.26 11.17
CA ALA A 206 3.36 1.54 12.16
C ALA A 206 3.71 1.96 13.59
N THR A 207 5.02 2.00 13.92
CA THR A 207 5.49 2.44 15.23
C THR A 207 5.04 3.87 15.56
N ALA A 208 5.05 4.77 14.57
CA ALA A 208 4.58 6.14 14.73
C ALA A 208 3.05 6.21 14.95
N GLN A 209 2.26 5.41 14.23
CA GLN A 209 0.81 5.32 14.43
C GLN A 209 0.45 4.82 15.83
N VAL A 210 1.10 3.73 16.27
CA VAL A 210 0.92 3.20 17.62
C VAL A 210 1.31 4.24 18.67
N ARG A 211 2.42 4.96 18.47
CA ARG A 211 2.85 6.02 19.39
C ARG A 211 1.79 7.09 19.56
N LYS A 212 1.18 7.58 18.45
CA LYS A 212 0.09 8.57 18.51
C LYS A 212 -1.06 8.08 19.39
N GLN A 213 -1.44 6.81 19.28
CA GLN A 213 -2.52 6.23 20.09
C GLN A 213 -2.13 6.02 21.55
N ILE A 214 -0.88 5.64 21.83
CA ILE A 214 -0.35 5.54 23.20
C ILE A 214 -0.35 6.91 23.88
N ASP A 215 0.16 7.94 23.21
CA ASP A 215 0.25 9.29 23.76
C ASP A 215 -1.15 9.85 24.08
N ALA A 216 -2.17 9.52 23.29
CA ALA A 216 -3.56 9.92 23.52
C ALA A 216 -4.26 9.11 24.63
N LEU A 217 -4.08 7.79 24.67
CA LEU A 217 -4.87 6.89 25.53
C LEU A 217 -4.17 6.51 26.84
N LEU A 218 -2.84 6.66 26.91
CA LEU A 218 -1.99 6.25 28.03
C LEU A 218 -0.97 7.39 28.35
N PRO A 219 -1.44 8.58 28.78
CA PRO A 219 -0.60 9.76 28.95
C PRO A 219 0.55 9.58 29.96
N ASP A 220 0.37 8.72 30.96
CA ASP A 220 1.39 8.37 31.96
C ASP A 220 2.64 7.70 31.34
N ILE A 221 2.47 6.97 30.22
CA ILE A 221 3.59 6.37 29.47
C ILE A 221 4.33 7.47 28.69
N GLY A 222 3.60 8.43 28.16
CA GLY A 222 4.14 9.63 27.50
C GLY A 222 4.96 10.49 28.44
N GLU A 223 4.43 10.78 29.63
CA GLU A 223 5.11 11.55 30.68
C GLU A 223 6.44 10.90 31.11
N LYS A 224 6.47 9.56 31.19
CA LYS A 224 7.68 8.79 31.50
C LYS A 224 8.68 8.71 30.32
N ARG A 225 8.36 9.33 29.17
CA ARG A 225 9.12 9.25 27.92
C ARG A 225 9.34 7.82 27.43
N LEU A 226 8.39 6.93 27.72
CA LEU A 226 8.46 5.52 27.34
C LEU A 226 7.64 5.19 26.09
N SER A 227 6.88 6.15 25.54
CA SER A 227 6.01 5.92 24.37
C SER A 227 6.75 5.37 23.16
N GLY A 228 8.00 5.77 22.91
CA GLY A 228 8.80 5.22 21.82
C GLY A 228 9.16 3.73 22.01
N ARG A 229 9.53 3.33 23.24
CA ARG A 229 9.81 1.92 23.57
C ARG A 229 8.54 1.08 23.54
N ALA A 230 7.46 1.61 24.11
CA ALA A 230 6.16 0.96 24.14
C ALA A 230 5.59 0.76 22.73
N SER A 231 5.67 1.79 21.87
CA SER A 231 5.17 1.70 20.50
C SER A 231 5.98 0.75 19.63
N LEU A 232 7.31 0.73 19.77
CA LEU A 232 8.19 -0.21 19.06
C LEU A 232 7.86 -1.66 19.43
N TYR A 233 7.70 -1.91 20.73
CA TYR A 233 7.34 -3.22 21.27
C TYR A 233 5.96 -3.66 20.77
N ILE A 234 4.94 -2.81 20.87
CA ILE A 234 3.58 -3.13 20.40
C ILE A 234 3.57 -3.35 18.88
N ALA A 235 4.27 -2.53 18.10
CA ALA A 235 4.35 -2.69 16.65
C ALA A 235 4.97 -4.04 16.25
N GLU A 236 6.04 -4.48 16.94
CA GLU A 236 6.61 -5.82 16.75
C GLU A 236 5.58 -6.92 17.00
N LYS A 237 4.82 -6.81 18.09
CA LYS A 237 3.77 -7.78 18.45
C LYS A 237 2.63 -7.81 17.45
N ILE A 238 2.17 -6.65 16.96
CA ILE A 238 1.14 -6.55 15.92
C ILE A 238 1.59 -7.27 14.65
N PHE A 239 2.81 -7.02 14.18
CA PHE A 239 3.35 -7.65 12.97
C PHE A 239 3.44 -9.17 13.13
N ARG A 240 3.86 -9.65 14.31
CA ARG A 240 3.89 -11.09 14.60
C ARG A 240 2.48 -11.71 14.60
N ALA A 241 1.50 -11.07 15.23
CA ALA A 241 0.11 -11.52 15.25
C ALA A 241 -0.49 -11.59 13.83
N LEU A 242 -0.22 -10.60 12.99
CA LEU A 242 -0.65 -10.60 11.58
C LEU A 242 -0.02 -11.77 10.79
N GLY A 243 1.25 -12.07 11.01
CA GLY A 243 1.92 -13.20 10.38
C GLY A 243 1.35 -14.56 10.80
N GLN A 244 0.86 -14.69 12.04
CA GLN A 244 0.19 -15.91 12.52
C GLN A 244 -1.18 -16.10 11.86
N LEU A 245 -1.94 -15.01 11.66
CA LEU A 245 -3.30 -15.06 11.10
C LEU A 245 -3.32 -15.17 9.56
N PHE A 246 -2.34 -14.57 8.88
CA PHE A 246 -2.35 -14.36 7.43
C PHE A 246 -1.04 -14.82 6.76
N ASN A 247 -0.65 -16.08 6.98
CA ASN A 247 0.61 -16.64 6.47
C ASN A 247 0.65 -16.75 4.93
N GLY A 248 -0.44 -17.21 4.31
CA GLY A 248 -0.58 -17.28 2.86
C GLY A 248 -0.49 -15.89 2.23
N ALA A 249 -1.22 -14.93 2.77
CA ALA A 249 -1.15 -13.54 2.36
C ALA A 249 0.27 -12.94 2.49
N GLN A 250 0.97 -13.20 3.60
CA GLN A 250 2.36 -12.76 3.78
C GLN A 250 3.28 -13.35 2.71
N THR A 251 3.11 -14.64 2.40
CA THR A 251 3.90 -15.31 1.37
C THR A 251 3.64 -14.70 -0.02
N ILE A 252 2.39 -14.35 -0.32
CA ILE A 252 2.02 -13.63 -1.55
C ILE A 252 2.65 -12.24 -1.58
N GLN A 253 2.63 -11.48 -0.49
CA GLN A 253 3.29 -10.17 -0.44
C GLN A 253 4.79 -10.26 -0.75
N TYR A 254 5.50 -11.20 -0.14
CA TYR A 254 6.93 -11.40 -0.44
C TYR A 254 7.16 -11.79 -1.90
N TRP A 255 6.30 -12.64 -2.46
CA TRP A 255 6.37 -13.01 -3.87
C TRP A 255 6.14 -11.81 -4.79
N LEU A 256 5.11 -11.00 -4.53
CA LEU A 256 4.85 -9.74 -5.26
C LEU A 256 6.06 -8.82 -5.18
N GLY A 257 6.62 -8.64 -3.98
CA GLY A 257 7.82 -7.84 -3.81
C GLY A 257 9.03 -8.38 -4.58
N ASP A 258 9.26 -9.69 -4.60
CA ASP A 258 10.37 -10.28 -5.35
C ASP A 258 10.19 -10.00 -6.85
N CYS A 259 8.97 -10.17 -7.37
CA CYS A 259 8.62 -9.82 -8.74
C CYS A 259 8.92 -8.34 -9.04
N ALA A 260 8.46 -7.41 -8.21
CA ALA A 260 8.68 -5.98 -8.40
C ALA A 260 10.16 -5.59 -8.34
N ASN A 261 10.93 -6.21 -7.42
CA ASN A 261 12.37 -5.99 -7.33
C ASN A 261 13.09 -6.47 -8.60
N ARG A 262 12.75 -7.66 -9.11
CA ARG A 262 13.35 -8.20 -10.34
C ARG A 262 12.97 -7.38 -11.57
N ILE A 263 11.71 -6.99 -11.71
CA ILE A 263 11.22 -6.14 -12.81
C ILE A 263 11.94 -4.78 -12.78
N SER A 264 11.94 -4.09 -11.64
CA SER A 264 12.57 -2.77 -11.51
C SER A 264 14.10 -2.80 -11.57
N SER A 265 14.72 -3.98 -11.54
CA SER A 265 16.15 -4.20 -11.76
C SER A 265 16.46 -4.85 -13.10
N SER A 266 15.50 -4.83 -14.04
CA SER A 266 15.62 -5.39 -15.37
C SER A 266 15.88 -4.35 -16.46
N VAL A 267 16.51 -4.81 -17.54
CA VAL A 267 16.75 -4.10 -18.79
C VAL A 267 15.95 -4.82 -19.87
N SER A 268 15.14 -4.07 -20.61
CA SER A 268 14.29 -4.62 -21.67
C SER A 268 15.06 -4.88 -22.98
N PRO A 269 14.55 -5.74 -23.89
CA PRO A 269 15.14 -5.95 -25.20
C PRO A 269 15.45 -4.66 -25.97
N ALA A 270 14.48 -3.75 -26.06
CA ALA A 270 14.67 -2.46 -26.71
C ALA A 270 15.76 -1.58 -26.05
N GLN A 271 16.01 -1.75 -24.74
CA GLN A 271 17.14 -1.10 -24.09
C GLN A 271 18.46 -1.80 -24.42
N MET A 272 18.48 -3.14 -24.50
CA MET A 272 19.67 -3.91 -24.87
C MET A 272 20.15 -3.57 -26.28
N ASP A 273 19.23 -3.37 -27.24
CA ASP A 273 19.55 -2.95 -28.61
C ASP A 273 20.25 -1.59 -28.61
N LYS A 274 19.67 -0.60 -27.92
CA LYS A 274 20.26 0.75 -27.77
C LYS A 274 21.61 0.74 -27.07
N ILE A 275 21.80 -0.14 -26.07
CA ILE A 275 23.09 -0.31 -25.37
C ILE A 275 24.14 -0.88 -26.33
N THR A 276 23.75 -1.83 -27.18
CA THR A 276 24.64 -2.47 -28.17
C THR A 276 25.05 -1.49 -29.25
N GLU A 277 24.10 -0.74 -29.81
CA GLU A 277 24.35 0.35 -30.76
C GLU A 277 25.32 1.38 -30.18
N ALA A 278 25.04 1.87 -28.96
CA ALA A 278 25.89 2.86 -28.30
C ALA A 278 27.30 2.34 -27.98
N SER A 279 27.48 1.03 -27.83
CA SER A 279 28.78 0.39 -27.61
C SER A 279 29.57 0.15 -28.90
N SER A 280 28.88 0.07 -30.04
CA SER A 280 29.46 -0.22 -31.35
C SER A 280 29.93 1.04 -32.07
N THR A 281 29.40 2.22 -31.75
CA THR A 281 29.82 3.50 -32.34
C THR A 281 31.17 3.96 -31.76
N PRO A 282 32.28 3.93 -32.53
CA PRO A 282 33.56 4.43 -32.06
C PRO A 282 33.55 5.97 -32.16
N GLY A 283 33.52 6.67 -31.04
CA GLY A 283 33.76 8.12 -30.97
C GLY A 283 32.81 8.98 -31.81
N GLY A 284 31.60 9.24 -31.31
CA GLY A 284 30.77 10.32 -31.85
C GLY A 284 31.41 11.68 -31.55
N GLY A 285 32.18 12.19 -32.51
CA GLY A 285 32.59 13.59 -32.54
C GLY A 285 31.36 14.48 -32.59
N GLU A 286 31.31 15.46 -31.70
CA GLU A 286 30.43 16.61 -31.86
C GLU A 286 30.79 17.28 -33.19
N THR A 287 29.88 17.26 -34.16
CA THR A 287 29.93 18.20 -35.29
C THR A 287 29.60 19.59 -34.74
N THR A 288 30.61 20.27 -34.18
CA THR A 288 30.51 21.69 -33.88
C THR A 288 30.72 22.48 -35.17
N HIS A 289 29.73 23.28 -35.55
CA HIS A 289 29.89 24.35 -36.53
C HIS A 289 31.16 25.16 -36.24
N ALA A 290 31.94 25.40 -37.30
CA ALA A 290 33.19 26.13 -37.25
C ALA A 290 32.98 27.57 -36.75
N GLY A 291 33.41 27.84 -35.52
CA GLY A 291 33.54 29.17 -34.92
C GLY A 291 34.91 29.29 -34.26
N ARG A 292 35.81 29.99 -34.93
CA ARG A 292 37.25 30.15 -34.62
C ARG A 292 37.48 30.84 -33.26
N ARG A 293 37.90 30.11 -32.22
CA ARG A 293 38.55 30.69 -31.01
C ARG A 293 39.71 29.82 -30.49
N LYS A 294 40.78 30.50 -30.08
CA LYS A 294 42.14 29.98 -29.75
C LYS A 294 42.17 28.99 -28.56
N PRO A 295 43.19 28.12 -28.47
CA PRO A 295 43.27 27.09 -27.43
C PRO A 295 43.67 27.70 -26.08
N SER A 296 42.88 27.41 -25.03
CA SER A 296 43.27 27.58 -23.64
C SER A 296 43.51 26.19 -23.01
N ALA A 297 44.38 26.16 -22.00
CA ALA A 297 44.99 24.98 -21.37
C ALA A 297 44.00 23.83 -21.02
N PRO A 298 44.48 22.57 -20.93
CA PRO A 298 43.61 21.42 -20.69
C PRO A 298 43.08 21.46 -19.26
N SER A 299 41.86 21.98 -19.09
CA SER A 299 41.10 21.77 -17.86
C SER A 299 40.75 20.28 -17.77
N LYS A 300 41.11 19.65 -16.65
CA LYS A 300 40.76 18.26 -16.34
C LYS A 300 39.24 18.13 -16.30
N VAL A 301 38.61 17.79 -17.43
CA VAL A 301 37.22 17.37 -17.48
C VAL A 301 37.10 16.09 -16.67
N LYS A 302 36.49 16.20 -15.48
CA LYS A 302 36.08 15.04 -14.69
C LYS A 302 35.11 14.22 -15.54
N SER A 303 35.60 13.10 -16.07
CA SER A 303 34.79 12.02 -16.63
C SER A 303 33.70 11.65 -15.62
N ARG A 304 32.49 12.18 -15.83
CA ARG A 304 31.37 12.05 -14.89
C ARG A 304 30.16 11.40 -15.56
N THR A 305 30.37 10.24 -16.16
CA THR A 305 29.35 9.18 -16.27
C THR A 305 30.01 7.86 -16.64
N THR A 306 30.25 7.00 -15.66
CA THR A 306 30.90 5.67 -15.83
C THR A 306 29.91 4.57 -16.22
N GLN A 307 28.61 4.88 -16.30
CA GLN A 307 27.51 3.96 -16.58
C GLN A 307 27.16 4.01 -18.08
N LEU A 308 26.91 2.86 -18.72
CA LEU A 308 26.50 2.80 -20.14
C LEU A 308 25.27 3.70 -20.35
N LYS A 309 25.30 4.59 -21.34
CA LYS A 309 24.10 5.36 -21.74
C LYS A 309 22.98 4.38 -22.06
N GLY A 310 21.81 4.56 -21.44
CA GLY A 310 20.64 3.68 -21.63
C GLY A 310 20.56 2.46 -20.69
N SER A 311 21.59 2.18 -19.87
CA SER A 311 21.59 1.08 -18.87
C SER A 311 20.88 1.42 -17.55
N GLU A 312 20.18 2.56 -17.50
CA GLU A 312 19.28 2.88 -16.40
C GLU A 312 18.11 1.88 -16.41
N PHE A 313 17.64 1.48 -15.23
CA PHE A 313 16.49 0.60 -15.13
C PHE A 313 15.22 1.39 -15.42
N ARG A 314 14.50 1.05 -16.50
CA ARG A 314 13.30 1.78 -16.96
C ARG A 314 12.02 0.95 -16.94
N SER A 315 12.15 -0.36 -16.70
CA SER A 315 11.05 -1.31 -16.60
C SER A 315 10.26 -1.07 -15.32
N SER A 316 9.00 -0.65 -15.46
CA SER A 316 8.03 -0.52 -14.38
C SER A 316 7.21 -1.80 -14.21
N VAL A 317 6.61 -2.00 -13.04
CA VAL A 317 5.64 -3.08 -12.81
C VAL A 317 4.33 -2.74 -13.53
N ILE A 318 3.84 -3.69 -14.32
CA ILE A 318 2.64 -3.57 -15.14
C ILE A 318 1.88 -4.88 -15.05
N TRP A 319 0.60 -4.82 -14.68
CA TRP A 319 -0.30 -5.97 -14.66
C TRP A 319 -1.65 -5.59 -15.24
N THR A 320 -2.49 -6.59 -15.47
CA THR A 320 -3.84 -6.41 -15.95
C THR A 320 -4.83 -6.88 -14.89
N THR A 321 -5.81 -6.04 -14.55
CA THR A 321 -6.88 -6.40 -13.60
C THR A 321 -7.77 -7.53 -14.16
N PRO A 322 -8.56 -8.23 -13.32
CA PRO A 322 -9.58 -9.17 -13.79
C PRO A 322 -10.54 -8.58 -14.83
N LEU A 323 -10.83 -7.27 -14.75
CA LEU A 323 -11.64 -6.51 -15.69
C LEU A 323 -10.90 -6.02 -16.94
N LYS A 324 -9.68 -6.51 -17.19
CA LYS A 324 -8.85 -6.16 -18.37
C LYS A 324 -8.34 -4.72 -18.40
N LEU A 325 -8.46 -3.96 -17.31
CA LEU A 325 -7.80 -2.66 -17.17
C LEU A 325 -6.29 -2.86 -16.97
N PRO A 326 -5.41 -2.30 -17.82
CA PRO A 326 -3.97 -2.32 -17.59
C PRO A 326 -3.58 -1.30 -16.51
N VAL A 327 -2.83 -1.75 -15.51
CA VAL A 327 -2.30 -0.91 -14.43
C VAL A 327 -0.79 -0.80 -14.57
N VAL A 328 -0.29 0.44 -14.57
CA VAL A 328 1.14 0.76 -14.70
C VAL A 328 1.59 1.57 -13.49
N GLN A 329 2.59 1.10 -12.75
CA GLN A 329 3.15 1.88 -11.64
C GLN A 329 3.97 3.08 -12.15
N PRO A 330 3.57 4.33 -11.83
CA PRO A 330 4.18 5.53 -12.39
C PRO A 330 5.47 5.97 -11.68
N TYR A 331 5.99 5.18 -10.74
CA TYR A 331 7.09 5.60 -9.86
C TYR A 331 8.43 5.67 -10.60
N ARG A 332 8.81 6.90 -10.99
CA ARG A 332 10.05 7.23 -11.69
C ARG A 332 10.83 8.33 -10.99
N GLN A 333 12.14 8.38 -11.26
CA GLN A 333 13.05 9.39 -10.75
C GLN A 333 13.18 10.53 -11.77
N ALA A 334 12.22 11.45 -11.75
CA ALA A 334 12.25 12.65 -12.59
C ALA A 334 13.39 13.57 -12.17
N LYS A 335 14.13 14.12 -13.14
CA LYS A 335 15.13 15.17 -12.88
C LYS A 335 14.41 16.51 -12.83
N GLY A 336 14.56 17.24 -11.73
CA GLY A 336 14.02 18.59 -11.61
C GLY A 336 14.67 19.53 -12.61
N ALA A 337 13.86 20.28 -13.34
CA ALA A 337 14.29 21.36 -14.22
C ALA A 337 14.03 22.69 -13.51
N SER A 338 15.10 23.47 -13.28
CA SER A 338 14.98 24.83 -12.77
C SER A 338 14.66 25.78 -13.92
N ILE A 339 13.46 26.35 -13.90
CA ILE A 339 12.97 27.30 -14.88
C ILE A 339 12.98 28.68 -14.25
N GLN A 340 13.78 29.59 -14.83
CA GLN A 340 13.75 30.99 -14.41
C GLN A 340 12.47 31.64 -14.93
N THR A 341 11.65 32.15 -14.01
CA THR A 341 10.50 32.99 -14.35
C THR A 341 10.81 34.45 -14.03
N ASN A 342 9.90 35.38 -14.37
CA ASN A 342 10.06 36.80 -14.03
C ASN A 342 10.08 37.07 -12.51
N LEU A 343 9.47 36.18 -11.70
CA LEU A 343 9.41 36.35 -10.24
C LEU A 343 10.54 35.59 -9.53
N GLN A 344 10.76 34.34 -9.90
CA GLN A 344 11.74 33.47 -9.23
C GLN A 344 12.12 32.27 -10.10
N ALA A 345 13.16 31.55 -9.69
CA ALA A 345 13.44 30.22 -10.21
C ALA A 345 12.43 29.22 -9.64
N ILE A 346 11.69 28.52 -10.49
CA ILE A 346 10.79 27.43 -10.10
C ILE A 346 11.43 26.12 -10.54
N THR A 347 11.51 25.13 -9.63
CA THR A 347 11.94 23.77 -10.01
C THR A 347 10.72 22.91 -10.31
N LEU A 348 10.57 22.48 -11.56
CA LEU A 348 9.50 21.57 -11.98
C LEU A 348 10.03 20.15 -12.14
N TYR A 349 9.21 19.17 -11.78
CA TYR A 349 9.51 17.75 -11.96
C TYR A 349 8.45 17.14 -12.87
N GLU A 350 8.83 16.71 -14.06
CA GLU A 350 7.93 16.02 -14.99
C GLU A 350 8.47 14.61 -15.26
N PRO A 351 7.92 13.57 -14.61
CA PRO A 351 8.33 12.20 -14.85
C PRO A 351 7.90 11.73 -16.24
N THR A 352 8.85 11.21 -17.02
CA THR A 352 8.62 10.67 -18.35
C THR A 352 8.88 9.16 -18.39
N VAL A 353 8.36 8.46 -19.40
CA VAL A 353 8.62 7.01 -19.59
C VAL A 353 10.12 6.72 -19.81
N ALA A 354 10.89 7.71 -20.24
CA ALA A 354 12.33 7.59 -20.42
C ALA A 354 13.12 7.63 -19.11
N ASP A 355 12.52 8.12 -18.01
CA ASP A 355 13.19 8.21 -16.73
C ASP A 355 13.36 6.84 -16.06
N ALA A 356 14.44 6.73 -15.30
CA ALA A 356 14.71 5.56 -14.48
C ALA A 356 13.58 5.34 -13.46
N VAL A 357 13.23 4.08 -13.21
CA VAL A 357 12.24 3.75 -12.19
C VAL A 357 12.81 3.91 -10.79
N ASP A 358 11.98 4.35 -9.85
CA ASP A 358 12.33 4.28 -8.42
C ASP A 358 12.07 2.85 -7.94
N LYS A 359 13.12 2.04 -7.88
CA LYS A 359 13.04 0.63 -7.46
C LYS A 359 12.36 0.45 -6.11
N ARG A 360 12.68 1.34 -5.15
CA ARG A 360 12.14 1.26 -3.80
C ARG A 360 10.63 1.50 -3.82
N LYS A 361 10.17 2.54 -4.50
CA LYS A 361 8.73 2.84 -4.61
C LYS A 361 7.96 1.77 -5.40
N GLN A 362 8.50 1.27 -6.52
CA GLN A 362 7.89 0.18 -7.29
C GLN A 362 7.63 -1.04 -6.40
N LEU A 363 8.67 -1.46 -5.67
CA LEU A 363 8.66 -2.58 -4.76
C LEU A 363 7.65 -2.42 -3.61
N GLN A 364 7.74 -1.32 -2.87
CA GLN A 364 6.91 -1.08 -1.68
C GLN A 364 5.43 -0.88 -2.03
N ALA A 365 5.15 -0.26 -3.17
CA ALA A 365 3.78 0.04 -3.56
C ALA A 365 3.11 -1.07 -4.38
N PHE A 366 3.83 -2.12 -4.80
CA PHE A 366 3.21 -3.14 -5.66
C PHE A 366 2.16 -3.98 -4.93
N PRO A 367 2.40 -4.58 -3.76
CA PRO A 367 1.35 -5.31 -3.05
C PRO A 367 0.12 -4.45 -2.74
N PRO A 368 0.25 -3.22 -2.20
CA PRO A 368 -0.90 -2.33 -1.96
C PRO A 368 -1.67 -1.98 -3.24
N ASN A 369 -0.97 -1.60 -4.31
CA ASN A 369 -1.63 -1.23 -5.56
C ASN A 369 -2.32 -2.43 -6.22
N PHE A 370 -1.75 -3.62 -6.08
CA PHE A 370 -2.35 -4.84 -6.59
C PHE A 370 -3.67 -5.13 -5.87
N ILE A 371 -3.69 -5.08 -4.53
CA ILE A 371 -4.93 -5.24 -3.75
C ILE A 371 -5.95 -4.17 -4.10
N HIS A 372 -5.57 -2.88 -4.10
CA HIS A 372 -6.49 -1.80 -4.51
C HIS A 372 -7.10 -2.02 -5.90
N SER A 373 -6.36 -2.63 -6.82
CA SER A 373 -6.89 -2.95 -8.15
C SER A 373 -7.90 -4.10 -8.15
N LEU A 374 -7.79 -5.02 -7.18
CA LEU A 374 -8.78 -6.07 -6.94
C LEU A 374 -10.02 -5.52 -6.22
N ASP A 375 -9.84 -4.67 -5.21
CA ASP A 375 -10.95 -3.97 -4.53
C ASP A 375 -11.79 -3.21 -5.57
N ALA A 376 -11.13 -2.43 -6.43
CA ALA A 376 -11.79 -1.67 -7.49
C ALA A 376 -12.48 -2.58 -8.51
N SER A 377 -11.88 -3.73 -8.84
CA SER A 377 -12.49 -4.70 -9.73
C SER A 377 -13.76 -5.32 -9.13
N HIS A 378 -13.74 -5.63 -7.83
CA HIS A 378 -14.89 -6.16 -7.11
C HIS A 378 -16.03 -5.13 -7.02
N MET A 379 -15.71 -3.86 -6.71
CA MET A 379 -16.66 -2.75 -6.73
C MET A 379 -17.31 -2.60 -8.12
N LEU A 380 -16.51 -2.51 -9.19
CA LEU A 380 -17.03 -2.32 -10.56
C LEU A 380 -17.87 -3.50 -11.05
N LEU A 381 -17.46 -4.75 -10.75
CA LEU A 381 -18.27 -5.94 -11.06
C LEU A 381 -19.62 -5.90 -10.36
N SER A 382 -19.64 -5.48 -9.10
CA SER A 382 -20.87 -5.36 -8.31
C SER A 382 -21.78 -4.25 -8.83
N ALA A 383 -21.19 -3.09 -9.15
CA ALA A 383 -21.91 -1.95 -9.74
C ALA A 383 -22.61 -2.34 -11.05
N LEU A 384 -21.92 -3.04 -11.95
CA LEU A 384 -22.49 -3.51 -13.21
C LEU A 384 -23.67 -4.47 -12.99
N LYS A 385 -23.58 -5.36 -11.99
CA LYS A 385 -24.68 -6.27 -11.67
C LYS A 385 -25.89 -5.61 -11.03
N LEU A 386 -25.68 -4.55 -10.26
CA LEU A 386 -26.77 -3.73 -9.71
C LEU A 386 -27.45 -2.92 -10.81
N ASP A 387 -26.68 -2.35 -11.73
CA ASP A 387 -27.19 -1.59 -12.88
C ASP A 387 -28.01 -2.46 -13.83
N GLU A 388 -27.57 -3.70 -14.11
CA GLU A 388 -28.34 -4.70 -14.87
C GLU A 388 -29.74 -4.98 -14.26
N LEU A 389 -29.90 -4.80 -12.95
CA LEU A 389 -31.16 -4.96 -12.23
C LEU A 389 -31.91 -3.63 -12.00
N GLY A 390 -31.38 -2.50 -12.50
CA GLY A 390 -31.96 -1.17 -12.31
C GLY A 390 -31.87 -0.67 -10.87
N LEU A 391 -30.89 -1.13 -10.08
CA LEU A 391 -30.69 -0.73 -8.69
C LEU A 391 -29.70 0.43 -8.60
N SER A 392 -29.98 1.40 -7.72
CA SER A 392 -29.06 2.51 -7.49
C SER A 392 -27.82 2.04 -6.71
N PHE A 393 -26.64 2.44 -7.16
CA PHE A 393 -25.37 2.10 -6.51
C PHE A 393 -24.49 3.34 -6.40
N ALA A 394 -23.98 3.58 -5.20
CA ALA A 394 -22.86 4.48 -4.96
C ALA A 394 -21.80 3.74 -4.13
N ALA A 395 -20.57 4.23 -4.18
CA ALA A 395 -19.48 3.63 -3.40
C ALA A 395 -18.50 4.69 -2.94
N VAL A 396 -17.98 4.48 -1.74
CA VAL A 396 -16.77 5.12 -1.23
C VAL A 396 -15.75 4.00 -1.05
N HIS A 397 -15.07 3.66 -2.14
CA HIS A 397 -14.10 2.58 -2.20
C HIS A 397 -14.66 1.22 -1.75
N ASP A 398 -14.46 0.83 -0.49
CA ASP A 398 -14.90 -0.44 0.12
C ASP A 398 -16.18 -0.30 0.97
N SER A 399 -16.83 0.86 0.91
CA SER A 399 -18.18 1.11 1.40
C SER A 399 -19.17 1.19 0.24
N PHE A 400 -20.17 0.32 0.22
CA PHE A 400 -21.12 0.16 -0.89
C PHE A 400 -22.53 0.57 -0.49
N TRP A 401 -23.14 1.46 -1.26
CA TRP A 401 -24.37 2.14 -0.89
C TRP A 401 -25.49 1.87 -1.90
N THR A 402 -26.68 1.58 -1.38
CA THR A 402 -27.91 1.42 -2.17
C THR A 402 -29.12 1.85 -1.33
N HIS A 403 -30.33 1.79 -1.89
CA HIS A 403 -31.56 2.02 -1.12
C HIS A 403 -31.76 0.92 -0.08
N ALA A 404 -32.31 1.26 1.08
CA ALA A 404 -32.54 0.29 2.17
C ALA A 404 -33.30 -0.98 1.71
N ALA A 405 -34.26 -0.82 0.79
CA ALA A 405 -35.05 -1.92 0.23
C ALA A 405 -34.22 -2.93 -0.58
N ASP A 406 -33.09 -2.50 -1.14
CA ASP A 406 -32.28 -3.26 -2.09
C ASP A 406 -31.02 -3.88 -1.45
N VAL A 407 -30.76 -3.61 -0.16
CA VAL A 407 -29.53 -4.04 0.55
C VAL A 407 -29.36 -5.56 0.53
N ASP A 408 -30.42 -6.34 0.76
CA ASP A 408 -30.35 -7.80 0.72
C ASP A 408 -29.91 -8.31 -0.67
N VAL A 409 -30.40 -7.67 -1.74
CA VAL A 409 -30.04 -8.00 -3.12
C VAL A 409 -28.59 -7.62 -3.40
N MET A 410 -28.19 -6.40 -3.00
CA MET A 410 -26.80 -5.94 -3.11
C MET A 410 -25.85 -6.89 -2.39
N ASN A 411 -26.10 -7.22 -1.12
CA ASN A 411 -25.21 -8.11 -0.35
C ASN A 411 -25.04 -9.48 -1.00
N ARG A 412 -26.08 -10.03 -1.60
CA ARG A 412 -25.97 -11.29 -2.36
C ARG A 412 -25.06 -11.12 -3.58
N LEU A 413 -25.25 -10.06 -4.37
CA LEU A 413 -24.43 -9.77 -5.54
C LEU A 413 -22.96 -9.48 -5.18
N LEU A 414 -22.71 -8.79 -4.07
CA LEU A 414 -21.36 -8.54 -3.55
C LEU A 414 -20.61 -9.85 -3.29
N ARG A 415 -21.26 -10.79 -2.59
CA ARG A 415 -20.71 -12.14 -2.33
C ARG A 415 -20.49 -12.91 -3.62
N GLU A 416 -21.47 -12.93 -4.52
CA GLU A 416 -21.37 -13.61 -5.81
C GLU A 416 -20.21 -13.06 -6.68
N ALA A 417 -20.06 -11.73 -6.75
CA ALA A 417 -18.99 -11.07 -7.48
C ALA A 417 -17.61 -11.40 -6.88
N PHE A 418 -17.48 -11.36 -5.56
CA PHE A 418 -16.23 -11.72 -4.87
C PHE A 418 -15.85 -13.18 -5.11
N ILE A 419 -16.81 -14.11 -4.96
CA ILE A 419 -16.60 -15.54 -5.22
C ILE A 419 -16.19 -15.76 -6.67
N ARG A 420 -16.89 -15.15 -7.63
CA ARG A 420 -16.57 -15.28 -9.05
C ARG A 420 -15.14 -14.83 -9.32
N MET A 421 -14.75 -13.68 -8.79
CA MET A 421 -13.41 -13.12 -9.00
C MET A 421 -12.32 -14.02 -8.39
N HIS A 422 -12.47 -14.45 -7.15
CA HIS A 422 -11.46 -15.23 -6.41
C HIS A 422 -11.52 -16.75 -6.65
N SER A 423 -12.52 -17.24 -7.40
CA SER A 423 -12.54 -18.61 -7.92
C SER A 423 -11.56 -18.79 -9.08
N GLU A 424 -11.13 -17.70 -9.72
CA GLU A 424 -10.08 -17.72 -10.73
C GLU A 424 -8.69 -17.73 -10.08
N ASP A 425 -7.71 -18.35 -10.73
CA ASP A 425 -6.31 -18.29 -10.29
C ASP A 425 -5.68 -16.93 -10.65
N ILE A 426 -5.98 -15.93 -9.84
CA ILE A 426 -5.50 -14.54 -10.02
C ILE A 426 -3.97 -14.47 -9.97
N ILE A 427 -3.34 -15.15 -9.00
CA ILE A 427 -1.88 -15.10 -8.81
C ILE A 427 -1.16 -15.89 -9.92
N GLY A 428 -1.67 -17.06 -10.30
CA GLY A 428 -1.12 -17.83 -11.43
C GLY A 428 -1.26 -17.08 -12.76
N ARG A 429 -2.38 -16.40 -12.99
CA ARG A 429 -2.56 -15.52 -14.16
C ARG A 429 -1.57 -14.37 -14.17
N LEU A 430 -1.37 -13.70 -13.03
CA LEU A 430 -0.39 -12.63 -12.88
C LEU A 430 1.04 -13.14 -13.18
N ALA A 431 1.39 -14.33 -12.68
CA ALA A 431 2.67 -14.96 -12.96
C ALA A 431 2.85 -15.28 -14.45
N ALA A 432 1.81 -15.81 -15.11
CA ALA A 432 1.82 -16.06 -16.55
C ALA A 432 1.97 -14.76 -17.35
N GLU A 433 1.25 -13.69 -16.97
CA GLU A 433 1.39 -12.37 -17.57
C GLU A 433 2.82 -11.84 -17.40
N PHE A 434 3.40 -11.93 -16.21
CA PHE A 434 4.77 -11.45 -15.94
C PHE A 434 5.81 -12.23 -16.75
N ASN A 435 5.71 -13.55 -16.81
CA ASN A 435 6.60 -14.38 -17.62
C ASN A 435 6.55 -13.99 -19.09
N LYS A 436 5.36 -13.67 -19.63
CA LYS A 436 5.21 -13.28 -21.03
C LYS A 436 5.62 -11.83 -21.29
N ARG A 437 5.17 -10.89 -20.47
CA ARG A 437 5.41 -9.45 -20.62
C ARG A 437 6.88 -9.10 -20.49
N TYR A 438 7.55 -9.72 -19.52
CA TYR A 438 8.96 -9.49 -19.27
C TYR A 438 9.87 -10.59 -19.82
N GLU A 439 9.37 -11.34 -20.81
CA GLU A 439 10.16 -12.29 -21.59
C GLU A 439 11.40 -11.59 -22.15
N ASN A 440 12.50 -12.33 -22.24
CA ASN A 440 13.78 -11.85 -22.77
C ASN A 440 14.43 -10.68 -22.02
N HIS A 441 13.91 -10.24 -20.88
CA HIS A 441 14.60 -9.26 -20.06
C HIS A 441 15.85 -9.87 -19.39
N VAL A 442 16.80 -9.00 -19.04
CA VAL A 442 17.95 -9.34 -18.20
C VAL A 442 17.87 -8.51 -16.95
N TYR A 443 18.03 -9.11 -15.77
CA TYR A 443 18.00 -8.39 -14.51
C TYR A 443 19.29 -8.58 -13.71
N MET A 444 19.55 -7.61 -12.84
CA MET A 444 20.72 -7.63 -11.98
C MET A 444 20.37 -8.28 -10.64
N ALA A 445 20.72 -9.55 -10.49
CA ALA A 445 20.49 -10.30 -9.25
C ALA A 445 21.53 -9.98 -8.18
N GLU A 446 21.10 -9.96 -6.91
CA GLU A 446 21.99 -9.91 -5.74
C GLU A 446 22.24 -11.34 -5.22
N ILE A 447 23.50 -11.69 -4.97
CA ILE A 447 23.95 -13.03 -4.59
C ILE A 447 24.80 -12.94 -3.32
N SER A 448 24.71 -13.94 -2.44
CA SER A 448 25.55 -14.00 -1.23
C SER A 448 27.02 -14.20 -1.57
N LYS A 449 27.90 -13.31 -1.07
CA LYS A 449 29.35 -13.41 -1.29
C LYS A 449 29.96 -14.69 -0.73
N THR A 450 29.34 -15.29 0.29
CA THR A 450 29.83 -16.53 0.89
C THR A 450 29.54 -17.77 0.05
N SER A 451 28.66 -17.65 -0.95
CA SER A 451 28.24 -18.79 -1.77
C SER A 451 29.34 -19.27 -2.75
N PRO A 452 29.34 -20.57 -3.12
CA PRO A 452 30.24 -21.11 -4.13
C PRO A 452 30.12 -20.40 -5.49
N VAL A 453 28.88 -20.10 -5.91
CA VAL A 453 28.61 -19.39 -7.16
C VAL A 453 29.21 -17.98 -7.16
N ALA A 454 29.17 -17.27 -6.04
CA ALA A 454 29.79 -15.94 -5.94
C ALA A 454 31.31 -15.99 -6.06
N LYS A 455 31.95 -17.05 -5.53
CA LYS A 455 33.39 -17.28 -5.69
C LYS A 455 33.75 -17.56 -7.15
N ALA A 456 33.01 -18.44 -7.82
CA ALA A 456 33.20 -18.75 -9.23
C ALA A 456 33.02 -17.50 -10.14
N ILE A 457 31.98 -16.70 -9.89
CA ILE A 457 31.79 -15.43 -10.60
C ILE A 457 32.93 -14.44 -10.30
N SER A 458 33.45 -14.42 -9.08
CA SER A 458 34.60 -13.57 -8.74
C SER A 458 35.88 -14.00 -9.47
N GLU A 459 36.10 -15.29 -9.68
CA GLU A 459 37.23 -15.81 -10.46
C GLU A 459 37.09 -15.47 -11.94
N TYR A 460 35.89 -15.67 -12.49
CA TYR A 460 35.55 -15.24 -13.85
C TYR A 460 35.84 -13.73 -14.07
N ARG A 461 35.52 -12.89 -13.09
CA ARG A 461 35.81 -11.44 -13.13
C ARG A 461 37.31 -11.13 -13.13
N LYS A 462 38.13 -11.85 -12.36
CA LYS A 462 39.59 -11.66 -12.33
C LYS A 462 40.21 -11.87 -13.71
N ASN A 463 39.70 -12.87 -14.44
CA ASN A 463 40.19 -13.21 -15.78
C ASN A 463 39.78 -12.18 -16.86
N SER A 464 38.81 -11.31 -16.60
CA SER A 464 38.32 -10.31 -17.57
C SER A 464 39.21 -9.08 -17.74
N GLY A 465 40.21 -8.87 -16.85
CA GLY A 465 41.09 -7.70 -16.86
C GLY A 465 40.44 -6.37 -16.47
N ARG A 466 39.14 -6.36 -16.10
CA ARG A 466 38.40 -5.14 -15.69
C ARG A 466 38.55 -4.87 -14.20
N ARG A 467 39.06 -3.68 -13.85
CA ARG A 467 39.33 -3.29 -12.45
C ARG A 467 38.17 -2.55 -11.78
N SER A 468 37.37 -1.79 -12.53
CA SER A 468 36.22 -1.06 -11.96
C SER A 468 34.96 -1.92 -11.93
N VAL A 469 34.21 -1.88 -10.83
CA VAL A 469 32.90 -2.56 -10.69
C VAL A 469 31.96 -2.15 -11.81
N THR A 470 31.93 -0.87 -12.20
CA THR A 470 31.05 -0.41 -13.27
C THR A 470 31.46 -0.97 -14.63
N GLN A 471 32.77 -1.07 -14.89
CA GLN A 471 33.28 -1.70 -16.10
C GLN A 471 32.95 -3.20 -16.14
N GLN A 472 33.05 -3.89 -15.01
CA GLN A 472 32.65 -5.30 -14.89
C GLN A 472 31.16 -5.46 -15.19
N LYS A 473 30.28 -4.62 -14.61
CA LYS A 473 28.83 -4.64 -14.86
C LYS A 473 28.49 -4.46 -16.32
N ASN A 474 29.10 -3.46 -16.96
CA ASN A 474 28.87 -3.13 -18.36
C ASN A 474 29.36 -4.27 -19.28
N TYR A 475 30.54 -4.82 -18.99
CA TYR A 475 31.12 -5.94 -19.75
C TYR A 475 30.30 -7.22 -19.62
N GLU A 476 29.86 -7.58 -18.41
CA GLU A 476 29.01 -8.75 -18.18
C GLU A 476 27.66 -8.62 -18.88
N LEU A 477 27.04 -7.44 -18.84
CA LEU A 477 25.78 -7.17 -19.55
C LEU A 477 25.95 -7.36 -21.06
N LEU A 478 26.96 -6.74 -21.67
CA LEU A 478 27.22 -6.84 -23.11
C LEU A 478 27.50 -8.29 -23.54
N ARG A 479 28.23 -9.06 -22.74
CA ARG A 479 28.47 -10.49 -23.00
C ARG A 479 27.20 -11.31 -22.94
N GLU A 480 26.32 -11.01 -22.00
CA GLU A 480 25.03 -11.72 -21.88
C GLU A 480 24.09 -11.35 -23.04
N ILE A 481 24.07 -10.09 -23.47
CA ILE A 481 23.35 -9.64 -24.68
C ILE A 481 23.87 -10.38 -25.92
N GLU A 482 25.19 -10.40 -26.11
CA GLU A 482 25.81 -11.06 -27.28
C GLU A 482 25.56 -12.58 -27.27
N LYS A 483 25.70 -13.23 -26.11
CA LYS A 483 25.38 -14.65 -25.98
C LYS A 483 23.94 -14.93 -26.45
N ARG A 484 22.98 -14.11 -26.03
CA ARG A 484 21.57 -14.29 -26.39
C ARG A 484 21.32 -14.05 -27.87
N ARG A 485 21.94 -13.01 -28.46
CA ARG A 485 21.88 -12.75 -29.90
C ARG A 485 22.37 -13.96 -30.69
N LEU A 486 23.51 -14.52 -30.31
CA LEU A 486 24.09 -15.72 -30.94
C LEU A 486 23.20 -16.96 -30.78
N MET A 487 22.62 -17.17 -29.59
CA MET A 487 21.70 -18.28 -29.33
C MET A 487 20.37 -18.17 -30.08
N ALA A 488 19.91 -16.95 -30.37
CA ALA A 488 18.68 -16.68 -31.12
C ALA A 488 18.87 -16.69 -32.66
N SER A 489 20.12 -16.79 -33.14
CA SER A 489 20.43 -16.80 -34.57
C SER A 489 19.90 -18.07 -35.28
N GLU A 490 19.53 -17.93 -36.55
CA GLU A 490 19.16 -19.07 -37.40
C GLU A 490 20.39 -19.89 -37.81
N ASP A 491 21.59 -19.29 -37.83
CA ASP A 491 22.84 -19.94 -38.20
C ASP A 491 23.30 -20.93 -37.11
N PRO A 492 23.42 -22.24 -37.43
CA PRO A 492 23.95 -23.24 -36.51
C PRO A 492 25.35 -22.91 -35.94
N THR A 493 26.20 -22.21 -36.70
CA THR A 493 27.56 -21.87 -36.25
C THR A 493 27.55 -20.77 -35.19
N GLU A 494 26.70 -19.76 -35.35
CA GLU A 494 26.49 -18.72 -34.34
C GLU A 494 25.86 -19.27 -33.07
N ARG A 495 24.86 -20.16 -33.20
CA ARG A 495 24.27 -20.85 -32.03
C ARG A 495 25.31 -21.65 -31.25
N LYS A 496 26.20 -22.36 -31.95
CA LYS A 496 27.30 -23.10 -31.30
C LYS A 496 28.23 -22.16 -30.53
N LYS A 497 28.62 -21.03 -31.13
CA LYS A 497 29.42 -20.00 -30.44
C LYS A 497 28.72 -19.46 -29.19
N GLY A 498 27.42 -19.17 -29.27
CA GLY A 498 26.62 -18.73 -28.12
C GLY A 498 26.54 -19.79 -27.01
N ALA A 499 26.42 -21.07 -27.38
CA ALA A 499 26.36 -22.18 -26.43
C ALA A 499 27.66 -22.34 -25.65
N GLU A 500 28.81 -22.24 -26.34
CA GLU A 500 30.15 -22.33 -25.76
C GLU A 500 30.55 -21.08 -24.95
N MET A 501 29.86 -19.94 -25.15
CA MET A 501 30.16 -18.70 -24.46
C MET A 501 29.84 -18.79 -22.97
N VAL A 502 30.86 -18.73 -22.13
CA VAL A 502 30.72 -18.63 -20.67
C VAL A 502 30.37 -17.19 -20.27
N THR A 503 29.31 -17.02 -19.49
CA THR A 503 28.88 -15.75 -18.90
C THR A 503 28.63 -15.92 -17.41
N ALA A 504 28.41 -14.82 -16.68
CA ALA A 504 28.02 -14.91 -15.27
C ALA A 504 26.72 -15.72 -15.10
N ALA A 505 25.80 -15.66 -16.08
CA ALA A 505 24.56 -16.42 -16.07
C ALA A 505 24.76 -17.94 -16.28
N THR A 506 25.71 -18.36 -17.12
CA THR A 506 26.01 -19.80 -17.26
C THR A 506 26.61 -20.36 -15.98
N ILE A 507 27.61 -19.66 -15.41
CA ILE A 507 28.21 -20.05 -14.13
C ILE A 507 27.13 -20.11 -13.05
N PHE A 508 26.21 -19.15 -13.04
CA PHE A 508 25.09 -19.16 -12.11
C PHE A 508 24.20 -20.40 -12.26
N LYS A 509 23.87 -20.78 -13.49
CA LYS A 509 23.07 -21.98 -13.78
C LYS A 509 23.78 -23.27 -13.37
N ASP A 510 25.07 -23.39 -13.68
CA ASP A 510 25.88 -24.60 -13.42
C ASP A 510 25.99 -24.90 -11.92
N PHE A 511 26.06 -23.85 -11.10
CA PHE A 511 26.12 -23.97 -9.64
C PHE A 511 24.73 -24.03 -8.96
N ARG A 512 23.64 -24.14 -9.72
CA ARG A 512 22.25 -24.04 -9.21
C ARG A 512 22.06 -22.81 -8.32
N GLY A 513 22.53 -21.67 -8.83
CA GLY A 513 22.63 -20.40 -8.12
C GLY A 513 21.32 -19.84 -7.59
N ASP A 514 20.16 -20.34 -8.04
CA ASP A 514 18.82 -19.89 -7.59
C ASP A 514 18.69 -19.94 -6.06
N ARG A 515 19.32 -20.94 -5.42
CA ARG A 515 19.35 -21.11 -3.96
C ARG A 515 20.20 -20.08 -3.22
N HIS A 516 21.04 -19.33 -3.95
CA HIS A 516 21.99 -18.36 -3.42
C HIS A 516 21.66 -16.92 -3.80
N ILE A 517 20.59 -16.71 -4.57
CA ILE A 517 20.02 -15.37 -4.76
C ILE A 517 19.57 -14.87 -3.40
N ILE A 518 20.09 -13.72 -3.02
CA ILE A 518 19.54 -12.98 -1.90
C ILE A 518 18.23 -12.38 -2.42
N SER A 519 17.13 -13.12 -2.28
CA SER A 519 15.92 -12.41 -1.91
C SER A 519 16.23 -11.88 -0.53
N LYS A 520 16.54 -10.59 -0.44
CA LYS A 520 16.09 -9.90 0.75
C LYS A 520 14.59 -10.17 0.79
N ASP A 521 14.02 -10.27 1.98
CA ASP A 521 12.63 -9.89 2.19
C ASP A 521 12.43 -8.64 1.34
N SER A 522 11.87 -8.78 0.15
CA SER A 522 12.16 -7.82 -0.94
C SER A 522 11.53 -6.49 -0.57
N LEU A 523 10.36 -6.57 0.04
CA LEU A 523 9.64 -5.51 0.73
C LEU A 523 10.38 -4.94 1.96
N GLY A 524 11.36 -5.64 2.52
CA GLY A 524 12.07 -5.24 3.74
C GLY A 524 11.08 -5.00 4.86
N GLN A 525 11.10 -3.78 5.43
CA GLN A 525 10.21 -3.37 6.52
C GLN A 525 8.75 -3.09 6.10
N THR A 526 8.38 -3.22 4.82
CA THR A 526 6.99 -2.99 4.35
C THR A 526 6.20 -4.27 4.14
N ALA A 527 6.76 -5.45 4.40
CA ALA A 527 5.98 -6.68 4.42
C ALA A 527 5.17 -6.78 5.71
N MET A 528 3.98 -7.38 5.62
CA MET A 528 2.95 -7.34 6.66
C MET A 528 3.37 -7.85 8.05
N ALA A 529 4.36 -8.73 8.10
CA ALA A 529 4.93 -9.24 9.36
C ALA A 529 6.46 -9.09 9.44
N ALA A 530 7.05 -8.20 8.64
CA ALA A 530 8.49 -7.95 8.71
C ALA A 530 8.89 -7.01 9.85
N VAL A 531 9.58 -7.58 10.84
CA VAL A 531 10.20 -6.83 11.94
C VAL A 531 11.70 -6.66 11.67
N PRO A 532 12.25 -5.43 11.67
CA PRO A 532 13.67 -5.22 11.45
C PRO A 532 14.52 -5.81 12.59
N LYS A 533 15.60 -6.54 12.25
CA LYS A 533 16.53 -7.12 13.24
C LYS A 533 17.46 -6.04 13.82
N GLY A 534 17.54 -5.94 15.15
CA GLY A 534 18.56 -5.15 15.85
C GLY A 534 18.30 -3.64 15.92
N VAL A 535 17.02 -3.21 15.91
CA VAL A 535 16.69 -1.79 16.11
C VAL A 535 17.01 -1.40 17.56
N THR A 536 18.07 -0.63 17.75
CA THR A 536 18.42 -0.04 19.05
C THR A 536 17.54 1.17 19.36
N GLU A 537 17.24 1.40 20.63
CA GLU A 537 16.39 2.49 21.15
C GLU A 537 16.69 3.86 20.52
N GLY A 538 17.95 4.32 20.58
CA GLY A 538 18.33 5.61 19.98
C GLY A 538 18.26 5.67 18.44
N ALA A 539 18.24 4.53 17.77
CA ALA A 539 18.03 4.46 16.32
C ALA A 539 16.53 4.49 15.96
N ALA A 540 15.67 3.89 16.78
CA ALA A 540 14.22 3.98 16.63
C ALA A 540 13.73 5.41 16.87
N GLU A 541 14.23 6.06 17.92
CA GLU A 541 13.83 7.43 18.28
C GLU A 541 14.29 8.45 17.23
N ALA A 542 15.54 8.37 16.77
CA ALA A 542 16.03 9.19 15.67
C ALA A 542 15.31 8.91 14.33
N ALA A 543 14.91 7.67 14.07
CA ALA A 543 14.15 7.31 12.87
C ALA A 543 12.69 7.80 12.95
N LEU A 544 12.07 7.79 14.13
CA LEU A 544 10.73 8.36 14.35
C LEU A 544 10.75 9.89 14.18
N GLU A 545 11.77 10.58 14.69
CA GLU A 545 11.96 12.03 14.47
C GLU A 545 12.21 12.35 12.99
N GLN A 546 13.06 11.57 12.32
CA GLN A 546 13.28 11.72 10.87
C GLN A 546 12.01 11.44 10.07
N HIS A 547 11.24 10.41 10.42
CA HIS A 547 9.98 10.10 9.74
C HIS A 547 8.95 11.22 9.94
N ALA A 548 8.85 11.82 11.13
CA ALA A 548 8.00 12.99 11.35
C ALA A 548 8.42 14.16 10.44
N THR A 549 9.72 14.39 10.29
CA THR A 549 10.26 15.44 9.42
C THR A 549 10.08 15.14 7.93
N GLU A 550 10.25 13.88 7.50
CA GLU A 550 10.04 13.42 6.11
C GLU A 550 8.56 13.41 5.73
N THR A 551 7.66 13.11 6.68
CA THR A 551 6.20 13.18 6.45
C THR A 551 5.76 14.63 6.25
N MET A 552 6.33 15.57 7.04
CA MET A 552 6.13 17.02 6.85
C MET A 552 6.79 17.57 5.56
N ALA A 553 7.87 16.94 5.09
CA ALA A 553 8.50 17.29 3.82
C ALA A 553 7.76 16.67 2.61
N ALA A 554 7.17 15.48 2.77
CA ALA A 554 6.33 14.82 1.77
C ALA A 554 4.97 15.51 1.59
N SER A 555 4.42 16.15 2.64
CA SER A 555 3.27 17.04 2.50
C SER A 555 3.60 18.32 1.72
N ASN A 556 4.88 18.72 1.65
CA ASN A 556 5.37 19.86 0.86
C ASN A 556 5.92 19.47 -0.53
N GLN A 557 5.92 18.18 -0.89
CA GLN A 557 6.17 17.70 -2.24
C GLN A 557 4.96 16.92 -2.73
N ALA A 558 3.88 17.66 -3.03
CA ALA A 558 2.72 17.12 -3.70
C ALA A 558 3.14 16.48 -5.04
N PRO A 559 2.86 15.19 -5.28
CA PRO A 559 2.49 14.79 -6.63
C PRO A 559 1.12 15.42 -6.90
N ASN A 560 0.97 16.21 -7.96
CA ASN A 560 -0.34 16.64 -8.44
C ASN A 560 -1.18 15.38 -8.77
N GLY A 561 -2.06 15.04 -7.84
CA GLY A 561 -2.96 13.90 -7.80
C GLY A 561 -3.50 13.81 -6.37
N PRO A 562 -4.80 13.57 -6.17
CA PRO A 562 -5.38 13.67 -4.84
C PRO A 562 -4.69 12.70 -3.89
N THR A 563 -4.15 13.24 -2.81
CA THR A 563 -3.63 12.50 -1.66
C THR A 563 -4.74 11.58 -1.12
N PRO A 564 -4.42 10.40 -0.58
CA PRO A 564 -5.43 9.53 0.01
C PRO A 564 -6.00 10.23 1.24
N ALA A 565 -7.24 10.68 1.14
CA ALA A 565 -8.07 11.06 2.28
C ALA A 565 -8.58 9.79 2.97
N ASP A 566 -7.65 8.98 3.48
CA ASP A 566 -7.96 7.84 4.38
C ASP A 566 -7.31 8.12 5.75
N GLN A 567 -7.65 9.29 6.31
CA GLN A 567 -7.56 9.54 7.74
C GLN A 567 -8.97 9.86 8.20
N GLU A 568 -9.63 8.92 8.87
CA GLU A 568 -10.60 9.25 9.91
C GLU A 568 -9.90 10.25 10.84
N VAL A 569 -10.30 11.52 10.73
CA VAL A 569 -9.84 12.58 11.61
C VAL A 569 -10.67 12.40 12.88
N ASP A 570 -10.08 11.82 13.93
CA ASP A 570 -10.59 11.94 15.30
C ASP A 570 -10.71 13.45 15.59
N ASP A 571 -11.94 13.91 15.79
CA ASP A 571 -12.28 15.28 16.12
C ASP A 571 -12.04 15.48 17.63
N ASP A 572 -11.07 16.32 17.99
CA ASP A 572 -10.96 16.82 19.36
C ASP A 572 -10.70 18.34 19.29
N LEU A 573 -11.78 19.08 19.44
CA LEU A 573 -11.82 20.54 19.49
C LEU A 573 -11.36 21.00 20.87
N THR A 574 -10.14 21.54 20.96
CA THR A 574 -9.79 22.47 22.03
C THR A 574 -9.42 23.82 21.44
N GLU A 575 -10.31 24.79 21.66
CA GLU A 575 -10.15 26.21 21.36
C GLU A 575 -8.90 26.79 22.05
N MET A 576 -8.15 27.63 21.34
CA MET A 576 -7.23 28.59 21.93
C MET A 576 -7.42 29.96 21.24
N PRO A 577 -7.37 31.07 22.01
CA PRO A 577 -8.02 32.32 21.62
C PRO A 577 -7.21 33.16 20.63
N THR A 578 -7.95 33.92 19.84
CA THR A 578 -7.50 34.93 18.89
C THR A 578 -6.70 36.04 19.56
N GLY A 579 -5.45 36.24 19.14
CA GLY A 579 -4.63 37.39 19.48
C GLY A 579 -3.88 37.90 18.26
N THR A 580 -4.42 38.94 17.64
CA THR A 580 -3.77 39.73 16.59
C THR A 580 -2.57 40.48 17.16
N THR A 581 -1.35 40.21 16.66
CA THR A 581 -0.26 41.17 16.69
C THR A 581 0.59 41.09 15.43
N SER A 582 0.77 42.27 14.86
CA SER A 582 1.53 42.70 13.69
C SER A 582 2.93 42.10 13.53
N LEU A 583 3.25 41.82 12.27
CA LEU A 583 4.60 41.74 11.73
C LEU A 583 5.36 43.03 12.03
N ASP A 584 6.55 42.90 12.62
CA ASP A 584 7.62 43.88 12.40
C ASP A 584 8.97 43.18 12.34
N GLY A 585 9.80 43.62 11.38
CA GLY A 585 11.05 42.97 11.02
C GLY A 585 12.20 43.34 11.95
N SER A 586 13.14 42.41 12.13
CA SER A 586 14.56 42.75 12.26
C SER A 586 15.46 41.53 12.06
N GLU A 587 16.36 41.71 11.10
CA GLU A 587 17.79 41.40 11.14
C GLU A 587 18.28 40.00 11.54
N SER A 588 18.83 39.35 10.52
CA SER A 588 19.81 38.27 10.58
C SER A 588 21.00 38.58 11.50
N ALA A 589 21.27 37.68 12.44
CA ALA A 589 22.56 37.55 13.11
C ALA A 589 23.11 36.11 13.01
N PRO A 590 24.43 35.92 12.92
CA PRO A 590 25.08 34.72 12.36
C PRO A 590 25.17 33.56 13.35
N SER A 591 24.97 32.33 12.86
CA SER A 591 25.15 31.10 13.65
C SER A 591 26.64 30.77 13.89
N PRO A 592 27.09 30.56 15.13
CA PRO A 592 28.46 30.14 15.41
C PRO A 592 28.59 28.61 15.44
N GLY A 593 29.69 28.10 14.89
CA GLY A 593 30.37 26.90 15.41
C GLY A 593 30.01 25.56 14.76
N SER A 594 30.75 25.21 13.72
CA SER A 594 30.86 23.88 13.15
C SER A 594 31.44 22.86 14.16
N LYS A 595 30.58 22.12 14.88
CA LYS A 595 31.01 20.87 15.53
C LYS A 595 31.00 19.74 14.49
N GLN A 596 32.20 19.35 14.06
CA GLN A 596 32.45 18.15 13.26
C GLN A 596 31.84 16.91 13.93
N ARG A 597 30.67 16.47 13.43
CA ARG A 597 30.11 15.16 13.75
C ARG A 597 30.98 14.09 13.07
N GLN A 598 31.92 13.52 13.83
CA GLN A 598 32.61 12.29 13.43
C GLN A 598 31.57 11.18 13.23
N LYS A 599 31.23 10.89 11.97
CA LYS A 599 30.48 9.69 11.61
C LYS A 599 31.35 8.47 11.92
N LYS A 600 31.12 7.82 13.07
CA LYS A 600 31.52 6.42 13.27
C LYS A 600 30.80 5.58 12.21
N LYS A 601 31.50 5.24 11.13
CA LYS A 601 31.04 4.22 10.17
C LYS A 601 31.07 2.89 10.91
N SER A 602 29.90 2.33 11.25
CA SER A 602 29.84 0.91 11.56
C SER A 602 30.21 0.16 10.27
N ALA A 603 31.28 -0.62 10.32
CA ALA A 603 31.75 -1.41 9.20
C ALA A 603 30.83 -2.62 9.02
N HIS A 604 29.61 -2.41 8.50
CA HIS A 604 28.84 -3.52 7.95
C HIS A 604 29.52 -3.94 6.65
N SER A 605 30.28 -5.04 6.71
CA SER A 605 30.77 -5.75 5.53
C SER A 605 29.58 -6.04 4.62
N ASN A 606 29.51 -5.38 3.46
CA ASN A 606 28.44 -5.63 2.50
C ASN A 606 28.63 -7.04 1.92
N ASN A 607 27.94 -8.04 2.47
CA ASN A 607 28.08 -9.46 2.16
C ASN A 607 27.43 -9.87 0.81
N GLN A 608 27.22 -8.91 -0.10
CA GLN A 608 26.47 -9.13 -1.34
C GLN A 608 27.33 -8.87 -2.59
N THR A 609 27.23 -9.74 -3.58
CA THR A 609 27.73 -9.55 -4.94
C THR A 609 26.55 -9.49 -5.91
N TRP A 610 26.81 -9.17 -7.17
CA TRP A 610 25.78 -9.05 -8.21
C TRP A 610 26.07 -9.99 -9.39
N ALA A 611 25.08 -10.28 -10.23
CA ALA A 611 25.25 -10.92 -11.54
C ALA A 611 24.11 -10.53 -12.49
N TRP A 612 24.39 -10.43 -13.79
CA TRP A 612 23.35 -10.27 -14.80
C TRP A 612 22.79 -11.63 -15.20
N LEU A 613 21.49 -11.83 -15.00
CA LEU A 613 20.80 -13.10 -15.22
C LEU A 613 19.57 -12.90 -16.09
N PRO A 614 19.12 -13.94 -16.81
CA PRO A 614 17.79 -13.95 -17.39
C PRO A 614 16.70 -13.69 -16.36
N LEU A 615 15.80 -12.75 -16.67
CA LEU A 615 14.68 -12.47 -15.80
C LEU A 615 13.77 -13.69 -15.74
N THR A 616 13.69 -14.23 -14.53
CA THR A 616 12.83 -15.35 -14.17
C THR A 616 12.12 -14.99 -12.87
N PHE A 617 10.93 -15.54 -12.67
CA PHE A 617 10.16 -15.34 -11.45
C PHE A 617 10.18 -16.61 -10.59
N ARG A 618 10.08 -16.43 -9.27
CA ARG A 618 9.91 -17.58 -8.36
C ARG A 618 8.55 -18.25 -8.62
N PRO A 619 8.43 -19.55 -8.33
CA PRO A 619 7.14 -20.24 -8.34
C PRO A 619 6.11 -19.47 -7.51
N VAL A 620 4.86 -19.50 -7.98
CA VAL A 620 3.72 -18.95 -7.25
C VAL A 620 3.61 -19.68 -5.90
N PRO A 621 3.38 -18.95 -4.79
CA PRO A 621 3.12 -19.57 -3.49
C PRO A 621 1.95 -20.54 -3.54
N GLU A 622 2.04 -21.64 -2.80
CA GLU A 622 0.92 -22.57 -2.66
C GLU A 622 -0.24 -21.88 -1.94
N LYS A 623 -1.44 -21.97 -2.54
CA LYS A 623 -2.67 -21.47 -1.94
C LYS A 623 -3.09 -22.42 -0.80
N GLY A 624 -3.49 -21.84 0.34
CA GLY A 624 -4.05 -22.58 1.46
C GLY A 624 -5.39 -23.23 1.14
N THR A 625 -6.02 -23.83 2.16
CA THR A 625 -7.18 -24.73 2.00
C THR A 625 -8.54 -24.04 2.05
N PHE A 626 -8.60 -22.73 2.34
CA PHE A 626 -9.87 -22.02 2.44
C PHE A 626 -10.62 -21.98 1.09
N ASP A 627 -11.88 -22.45 1.11
CA ASP A 627 -12.80 -22.37 -0.04
C ASP A 627 -13.64 -21.09 0.02
N VAL A 628 -13.36 -20.18 -0.90
CA VAL A 628 -14.07 -18.89 -1.03
C VAL A 628 -15.57 -19.05 -1.24
N ARG A 629 -16.06 -20.19 -1.73
CA ARG A 629 -17.50 -20.42 -1.96
C ARG A 629 -18.32 -20.42 -0.67
N ARG A 630 -17.68 -20.67 0.49
CA ARG A 630 -18.32 -20.58 1.81
C ARG A 630 -18.81 -19.16 2.13
N LEU A 631 -18.27 -18.15 1.44
CA LEU A 631 -18.69 -16.75 1.55
C LEU A 631 -20.18 -16.53 1.24
N ARG A 632 -20.81 -17.42 0.45
CA ARG A 632 -22.24 -17.28 0.09
C ARG A 632 -23.13 -17.11 1.29
N ASP A 633 -22.79 -17.75 2.41
CA ASP A 633 -23.62 -17.77 3.61
C ASP A 633 -23.15 -16.77 4.67
N SER A 634 -22.08 -16.01 4.42
CA SER A 634 -21.58 -15.01 5.37
C SER A 634 -22.38 -13.71 5.29
N GLN A 635 -23.23 -13.47 6.30
CA GLN A 635 -24.04 -12.26 6.40
C GLN A 635 -23.24 -11.02 6.83
N TYR A 636 -22.07 -11.20 7.44
CA TYR A 636 -21.22 -10.13 7.96
C TYR A 636 -20.03 -9.78 7.05
N PHE A 637 -19.99 -10.33 5.83
CA PHE A 637 -18.92 -10.03 4.87
C PHE A 637 -18.85 -8.53 4.54
N PHE A 638 -20.03 -7.95 4.26
CA PHE A 638 -20.31 -6.53 4.09
C PHE A 638 -21.61 -6.28 4.88
N SER A 639 -21.59 -5.43 5.91
CA SER A 639 -22.72 -5.30 6.85
C SER A 639 -22.79 -4.00 7.63
#